data_AF-A0AB34SMK5-F1
#
_entry.id   AF-A0AB34SMK5-F1
#
_cell.length_a   1.000
_cell.length_b   1.000
_cell.length_c   1.000
_cell.angle_alpha   90.00
_cell.angle_beta   90.00
_cell.angle_gamma   90.00
#
_symmetry.space_group_name_H-M   'P 1'
#
loop_
_entity.id
_entity.type
_entity.pdbx_description
1 polymer ?
#
loop_
_entity_poly.entity_id
_entity_poly.type
_entity_poly.pdbx_seq_one_letter_code
_entity_poly.pdbx_strand_id
1 'polypeptide(L)'
;MEYTDLFNIKQFNKFKHEIQYCNDFMLFNQSTAILKNSISCFPCHPGLYYLLALTYFKCNEYIKGSECFQKGITYDKKSNRYLGLVSCIFYEINDVENSYSYAYKALEINKKDIDAVITLGRIELYRNNYEESLSYGIMAVQFDDCNFCAVRLLSKIYIAMGVEEEDTLKILYRARELGVDYELSLDIIKVLYITENYVQCLKECRTSLLENCTGYVAKAINKYVNEISTRTFSVSVQDVQNIQESQSSYEVRSEDTETVEHDSYLKSCKKSGSTNRFIENIDTIIKALENTENYKLKKTSDEYKSDFSKSKYDNVDSYKSTENKDKHNDKKMDKKKPAKKEDDLTKKESSEFQKNSKSNEGERNSNTLEEALEKLNSLTGLKNVKKEIERIVRLIKYAKNRNEVLKINKEINLSYHFAFMGNPGTGKTTVARLIGDIFYYLGILEKGHVVEVDRSDIVGKFIGETAKLTKKAIDKAMGGILFIDEAYSLAKGGENSNDYGKEAIETLLKSMEDNRGKFTVIFAGYKKEMRNLINMNPGLQSRINLMINFDDYTDEELIHIAKNIAKEEYYKLSEDGEKAFIERIQKEKVDENFANARVVRNLMDEAVREKAFRTGDETVCEEELTTLTSEDFGVDLKFTARDSIKEYETQLESLVGLDNVKSLIKDILNTVELIHRKKEMGINCEDVSLNMIFSGNPGTGKTTVARIVGKILKAMGILKKGHMVEVTRSDLVGQYVGQTGPKTLEKIKEAYGGILFIDEAYTLNSGSENDFGGEAIGTLIKEMEDNRDKLIVIMAGYTKEMKELLNINPGLESRIKFNIQFNDYSGDELFKIFKSLCKREKYKISHNAYKKLKEDFEELSENKGRNFGNGRLVRKYFENVKMKQATRIINENINEKEEMLKIIKEDID
;
A
#
# COMPACT_ATOMS: atom_id res chain seq x y z
N MET A 1 -27.47 -22.63 39.99
CA MET A 1 -27.31 -24.09 40.18
C MET A 1 -26.07 -24.32 41.01
N GLU A 2 -26.15 -25.15 42.06
CA GLU A 2 -25.02 -25.46 42.94
C GLU A 2 -24.08 -26.45 42.25
N TYR A 3 -23.22 -25.94 41.37
CA TYR A 3 -22.06 -26.70 40.89
C TYR A 3 -21.03 -26.74 42.02
N THR A 4 -20.92 -27.88 42.69
CA THR A 4 -20.05 -28.03 43.87
C THR A 4 -18.59 -28.27 43.51
N ASP A 5 -18.31 -28.82 42.32
CA ASP A 5 -16.95 -29.04 41.83
C ASP A 5 -16.88 -29.03 40.30
N LEU A 6 -16.33 -27.95 39.74
CA LEU A 6 -16.15 -27.81 38.29
C LEU A 6 -14.91 -28.53 37.74
N PHE A 7 -14.03 -29.09 38.59
CA PHE A 7 -12.98 -30.01 38.10
C PHE A 7 -13.55 -31.40 37.75
N ASN A 8 -14.78 -31.71 38.18
CA ASN A 8 -15.48 -32.89 37.74
C ASN A 8 -15.98 -32.74 36.29
N ILE A 9 -15.45 -33.58 35.38
CA ILE A 9 -15.75 -33.53 33.93
C ILE A 9 -17.25 -33.56 33.61
N LYS A 10 -18.05 -34.35 34.36
CA LYS A 10 -19.50 -34.44 34.11
C LYS A 10 -20.23 -33.16 34.51
N GLN A 11 -19.86 -32.56 35.64
CA GLN A 11 -20.42 -31.28 36.09
C GLN A 11 -19.98 -30.14 35.17
N PHE A 12 -18.70 -30.09 34.78
CA PHE A 12 -18.18 -29.09 33.86
C PHE A 12 -18.82 -29.14 32.48
N ASN A 13 -19.05 -30.34 31.92
CA ASN A 13 -19.72 -30.47 30.63
C ASN A 13 -21.17 -29.96 30.69
N LYS A 14 -21.90 -30.23 31.78
CA LYS A 14 -23.25 -29.68 31.97
C LYS A 14 -23.23 -28.15 32.08
N PHE A 15 -22.32 -27.62 32.89
CA PHE A 15 -22.09 -26.17 33.03
C PHE A 15 -21.75 -25.52 31.69
N LYS A 16 -20.87 -26.15 30.90
CA LYS A 16 -20.48 -25.68 29.56
C LYS A 16 -21.68 -25.60 28.61
N HIS A 17 -22.54 -26.61 28.59
CA HIS A 17 -23.74 -26.59 27.75
C HIS A 17 -24.71 -25.47 28.14
N GLU A 18 -24.85 -25.16 29.43
CA GLU A 18 -25.70 -24.04 29.89
C GLU A 18 -25.12 -22.68 29.47
N ILE A 19 -23.80 -22.49 29.56
CA ILE A 19 -23.14 -21.28 29.06
C ILE A 19 -23.28 -21.15 27.54
N GLN A 20 -23.14 -22.25 26.80
CA GLN A 20 -23.36 -22.26 25.36
C GLN A 20 -24.79 -21.87 25.01
N TYR A 21 -25.78 -22.46 25.69
CA TYR A 21 -27.18 -22.09 25.54
C TYR A 21 -27.40 -20.60 25.77
N CYS A 22 -26.93 -20.03 26.89
CA CYS A 22 -27.04 -18.58 27.14
C CYS A 22 -26.42 -17.74 26.01
N ASN A 23 -25.27 -18.14 25.50
CA ASN A 23 -24.58 -17.44 24.42
C ASN A 23 -25.28 -17.57 23.07
N ASP A 24 -25.99 -18.66 22.81
CA ASP A 24 -26.74 -18.87 21.56
C ASP A 24 -28.04 -18.06 21.56
N PHE A 25 -28.60 -17.75 22.74
CA PHE A 25 -29.72 -16.81 22.93
C PHE A 25 -29.29 -15.36 23.20
N MET A 26 -28.04 -15.00 22.90
CA MET A 26 -27.48 -13.65 23.07
C MET A 26 -27.54 -13.08 24.51
N LEU A 27 -27.64 -13.93 25.53
CA LEU A 27 -27.68 -13.54 26.96
C LEU A 27 -26.27 -13.33 27.53
N PHE A 28 -25.45 -12.54 26.84
CA PHE A 28 -24.01 -12.45 27.11
C PHE A 28 -23.66 -11.83 28.48
N ASN A 29 -24.45 -10.86 28.95
CA ASN A 29 -24.25 -10.26 30.28
C ASN A 29 -24.48 -11.30 31.39
N GLN A 30 -25.40 -12.24 31.17
CA GLN A 30 -25.67 -13.30 32.15
C GLN A 30 -24.57 -14.36 32.13
N SER A 31 -24.12 -14.82 30.95
CA SER A 31 -23.03 -15.80 30.84
C SER A 31 -21.71 -15.24 31.36
N THR A 32 -21.36 -13.99 31.06
CA THR A 32 -20.15 -13.35 31.61
C THR A 32 -20.18 -13.23 33.13
N ALA A 33 -21.32 -12.86 33.72
CA ALA A 33 -21.48 -12.79 35.18
C ALA A 33 -21.34 -14.17 35.84
N ILE A 34 -21.98 -15.20 35.28
CA ILE A 34 -21.89 -16.59 35.77
C ILE A 34 -20.44 -17.10 35.69
N LEU A 35 -19.76 -16.82 34.58
CA LEU A 35 -18.37 -17.25 34.36
C LEU A 35 -17.40 -16.53 35.30
N LYS A 36 -17.54 -15.22 35.51
CA LYS A 36 -16.71 -14.47 36.48
C LYS A 36 -16.88 -14.99 37.91
N ASN A 37 -18.13 -15.23 38.33
CA ASN A 37 -18.40 -15.82 39.64
C ASN A 37 -17.80 -17.22 39.76
N SER A 38 -17.91 -18.05 38.72
CA SER A 38 -17.33 -19.39 38.70
C SER A 38 -15.79 -19.36 38.75
N ILE A 39 -15.15 -18.41 38.07
CA ILE A 39 -13.69 -18.20 38.13
C ILE A 39 -13.26 -17.77 39.54
N SER A 40 -14.07 -16.96 40.25
CA SER A 40 -13.76 -16.59 41.64
C SER A 40 -13.74 -17.79 42.57
N CYS A 41 -14.59 -18.80 42.33
CA CYS A 41 -14.63 -20.05 43.09
C CYS A 41 -13.57 -21.07 42.64
N PHE A 42 -13.25 -21.10 41.34
CA PHE A 42 -12.31 -22.06 40.73
C PHE A 42 -11.23 -21.34 39.88
N PRO A 43 -10.34 -20.55 40.50
CA PRO A 43 -9.45 -19.62 39.79
C PRO A 43 -8.36 -20.28 38.94
N CYS A 44 -8.09 -21.57 39.13
CA CYS A 44 -7.11 -22.33 38.36
C CYS A 44 -7.74 -23.22 37.27
N HIS A 45 -9.06 -23.13 37.04
CA HIS A 45 -9.75 -24.00 36.08
C HIS A 45 -9.64 -23.43 34.64
N PRO A 46 -8.82 -24.01 33.75
CA PRO A 46 -8.51 -23.44 32.43
C PRO A 46 -9.75 -23.33 31.53
N GLY A 47 -10.68 -24.28 31.64
CA GLY A 47 -11.91 -24.30 30.85
C GLY A 47 -12.87 -23.14 31.14
N LEU A 48 -12.78 -22.49 32.31
CA LEU A 48 -13.63 -21.33 32.63
C LEU A 48 -13.14 -20.06 31.95
N TYR A 49 -11.83 -19.83 31.96
CA TYR A 49 -11.21 -18.74 31.20
C TYR A 49 -11.45 -18.87 29.70
N TYR A 50 -11.43 -20.11 29.17
CA TYR A 50 -11.80 -20.39 27.80
C TYR A 50 -13.24 -19.97 27.46
N LEU A 51 -14.22 -20.39 28.26
CA LEU A 51 -15.62 -20.06 28.04
C LEU A 51 -15.88 -18.55 28.19
N LEU A 52 -15.20 -17.90 29.13
CA LEU A 52 -15.28 -16.44 29.29
C LEU A 52 -14.69 -15.70 28.09
N ALA A 53 -13.55 -16.18 27.57
CA ALA A 53 -12.93 -15.59 26.41
C ALA A 53 -13.79 -15.72 25.15
N LEU A 54 -14.40 -16.89 24.93
CA LEU A 54 -15.37 -17.09 23.84
C LEU A 54 -16.62 -16.20 23.98
N THR A 55 -17.06 -15.98 25.22
CA THR A 55 -18.21 -15.11 25.48
C THR A 55 -17.87 -13.66 25.17
N TYR A 56 -16.70 -13.16 25.60
CA TYR A 56 -16.23 -11.82 25.24
C TYR A 56 -16.05 -11.65 23.73
N PHE A 57 -15.60 -12.69 23.04
CA PHE A 57 -15.49 -12.68 21.58
C PHE A 57 -16.86 -12.51 20.91
N LYS A 58 -17.88 -13.26 21.35
CA LYS A 58 -19.27 -13.07 20.88
C LYS A 58 -19.82 -11.66 21.18
N CYS A 59 -19.23 -10.92 22.11
CA CYS A 59 -19.55 -9.53 22.43
C CYS A 59 -18.67 -8.49 21.70
N ASN A 60 -17.79 -8.89 20.78
CA ASN A 60 -16.77 -8.03 20.17
C ASN A 60 -15.77 -7.40 21.18
N GLU A 61 -15.64 -7.95 22.39
CA GLU A 61 -14.68 -7.50 23.41
C GLU A 61 -13.34 -8.27 23.30
N TYR A 62 -12.68 -8.16 22.13
CA TYR A 62 -11.51 -8.97 21.76
C TYR A 62 -10.33 -8.87 22.74
N ILE A 63 -10.06 -7.68 23.28
CA ILE A 63 -8.96 -7.44 24.24
C ILE A 63 -9.18 -8.27 25.51
N LYS A 64 -10.36 -8.16 26.13
CA LYS A 64 -10.71 -8.91 27.35
C LYS A 64 -10.73 -10.42 27.08
N GLY A 65 -11.15 -10.83 25.89
CA GLY A 65 -11.04 -12.21 25.42
C GLY A 65 -9.59 -12.71 25.41
N SER A 66 -8.67 -11.94 24.81
CA SER A 66 -7.25 -12.29 24.72
C SER A 66 -6.59 -12.44 26.10
N GLU A 67 -6.89 -11.54 27.05
CA GLU A 67 -6.37 -11.61 28.42
C GLU A 67 -6.85 -12.88 29.14
N CYS A 68 -8.12 -13.28 28.91
CA CYS A 68 -8.67 -14.50 29.46
C CYS A 68 -7.96 -15.73 28.88
N PHE A 69 -7.67 -15.76 27.58
CA PHE A 69 -6.90 -16.85 26.96
C PHE A 69 -5.47 -16.93 27.49
N GLN A 70 -4.76 -15.81 27.59
CA GLN A 70 -3.41 -15.76 28.16
C GLN A 70 -3.39 -16.32 29.59
N LYS A 71 -4.36 -15.91 30.42
CA LYS A 71 -4.52 -16.47 31.77
C LYS A 71 -4.80 -17.97 31.74
N GLY A 72 -5.70 -18.44 30.86
CA GLY A 72 -6.01 -19.86 30.69
C GLY A 72 -4.79 -20.72 30.30
N ILE A 73 -3.95 -20.23 29.38
CA ILE A 73 -2.72 -20.92 28.93
C ILE A 73 -1.72 -21.12 30.08
N THR A 74 -1.67 -20.21 31.06
CA THR A 74 -0.76 -20.39 32.21
C THR A 74 -1.11 -21.63 33.05
N TYR A 75 -2.38 -22.02 33.08
CA TYR A 75 -2.89 -23.16 33.84
C TYR A 75 -2.99 -24.47 33.04
N ASP A 76 -3.12 -24.41 31.72
CA ASP A 76 -3.08 -25.58 30.83
C ASP A 76 -2.19 -25.35 29.61
N LYS A 77 -0.88 -25.53 29.83
CA LYS A 77 0.17 -25.31 28.84
C LYS A 77 0.20 -26.34 27.70
N LYS A 78 -0.57 -27.43 27.79
CA LYS A 78 -0.50 -28.57 26.85
C LYS A 78 -1.76 -28.79 26.02
N SER A 79 -2.85 -28.08 26.30
CA SER A 79 -4.07 -28.24 25.50
C SER A 79 -3.94 -27.54 24.15
N ASN A 80 -3.65 -28.36 23.15
CA ASN A 80 -3.53 -28.03 21.74
C ASN A 80 -4.69 -27.15 21.21
N ARG A 81 -5.93 -27.47 21.63
CA ARG A 81 -7.15 -26.77 21.19
C ARG A 81 -7.15 -25.28 21.56
N TYR A 82 -6.44 -24.87 22.61
CA TYR A 82 -6.36 -23.47 23.00
C TYR A 82 -5.39 -22.67 22.13
N LEU A 83 -4.31 -23.30 21.67
CA LEU A 83 -3.27 -22.61 20.90
C LEU A 83 -3.75 -22.28 19.48
N GLY A 84 -4.46 -23.20 18.81
CA GLY A 84 -5.03 -22.96 17.47
C GLY A 84 -6.14 -21.91 17.45
N LEU A 85 -6.98 -21.84 18.48
CA LEU A 85 -7.99 -20.79 18.60
C LEU A 85 -7.39 -19.42 18.95
N VAL A 86 -6.37 -19.41 19.81
CA VAL A 86 -5.65 -18.18 20.16
C VAL A 86 -4.89 -17.63 18.95
N SER A 87 -4.31 -18.48 18.11
CA SER A 87 -3.68 -18.02 16.87
C SER A 87 -4.69 -17.37 15.92
N CYS A 88 -5.88 -17.94 15.75
CA CYS A 88 -6.95 -17.32 14.97
C CYS A 88 -7.28 -15.92 15.50
N ILE A 89 -7.36 -15.76 16.82
CA ILE A 89 -7.72 -14.47 17.44
C ILE A 89 -6.63 -13.42 17.24
N PHE A 90 -5.36 -13.78 17.47
CA PHE A 90 -4.25 -12.85 17.21
C PHE A 90 -4.18 -12.43 15.73
N TYR A 91 -4.58 -13.32 14.81
CA TYR A 91 -4.72 -12.97 13.40
C TYR A 91 -5.80 -11.90 13.18
N GLU A 92 -6.99 -12.07 13.77
CA GLU A 92 -8.10 -11.11 13.61
C GLU A 92 -7.80 -9.73 14.23
N ILE A 93 -6.97 -9.65 15.28
CA ILE A 93 -6.51 -8.36 15.85
C ILE A 93 -5.24 -7.81 15.19
N ASN A 94 -4.83 -8.37 14.05
CA ASN A 94 -3.68 -7.97 13.23
C ASN A 94 -2.30 -8.08 13.94
N ASP A 95 -2.17 -8.98 14.91
CA ASP A 95 -0.91 -9.34 15.57
C ASP A 95 -0.38 -10.65 14.97
N VAL A 96 0.20 -10.52 13.77
CA VAL A 96 0.64 -11.63 12.93
C VAL A 96 1.75 -12.46 13.60
N GLU A 97 2.63 -11.82 14.38
CA GLU A 97 3.76 -12.50 15.03
C GLU A 97 3.31 -13.44 16.14
N ASN A 98 2.42 -12.96 17.03
CA ASN A 98 1.86 -13.83 18.06
C ASN A 98 0.95 -14.89 17.43
N SER A 99 0.15 -14.54 16.42
CA SER A 99 -0.67 -15.49 15.68
C SER A 99 0.14 -16.65 15.12
N TYR A 100 1.23 -16.34 14.40
CA TYR A 100 2.15 -17.34 13.84
C TYR A 100 2.77 -18.21 14.94
N SER A 101 3.26 -17.60 16.02
CA SER A 101 3.87 -18.31 17.16
C SER A 101 2.91 -19.31 17.81
N TYR A 102 1.66 -18.92 18.04
CA TYR A 102 0.66 -19.80 18.64
C TYR A 102 0.20 -20.90 17.68
N ALA A 103 0.04 -20.59 16.38
CA ALA A 103 -0.33 -21.59 15.38
C ALA A 103 0.76 -22.67 15.24
N TYR A 104 2.02 -22.27 15.22
CA TYR A 104 3.15 -23.20 15.14
C TYR A 104 3.22 -24.10 16.38
N LYS A 105 3.08 -23.52 17.58
CA LYS A 105 3.02 -24.31 18.84
C LYS A 105 1.85 -25.29 18.88
N ALA A 106 0.70 -24.94 18.31
CA ALA A 106 -0.42 -25.87 18.18
C ALA A 106 -0.02 -27.06 17.29
N LEU A 107 0.58 -26.80 16.12
CA LEU A 107 1.03 -27.86 15.20
C LEU A 107 2.15 -28.76 15.78
N GLU A 108 3.02 -28.22 16.62
CA GLU A 108 4.03 -29.02 17.34
C GLU A 108 3.38 -30.07 18.27
N ILE A 109 2.25 -29.72 18.90
CA ILE A 109 1.53 -30.62 19.81
C ILE A 109 0.60 -31.56 19.03
N ASN A 110 -0.12 -31.03 18.05
CA ASN A 110 -0.99 -31.80 17.16
C ASN A 110 -0.82 -31.34 15.71
N LYS A 111 -0.14 -32.16 14.92
CA LYS A 111 0.10 -31.90 13.49
C LYS A 111 -1.18 -31.83 12.65
N LYS A 112 -2.34 -32.21 13.21
CA LYS A 112 -3.66 -32.14 12.56
C LYS A 112 -4.59 -31.06 13.16
N ASP A 113 -4.03 -30.06 13.84
CA ASP A 113 -4.84 -28.95 14.33
C ASP A 113 -5.31 -28.06 13.18
N ILE A 114 -6.60 -28.16 12.85
CA ILE A 114 -7.18 -27.48 11.67
C ILE A 114 -7.17 -25.96 11.79
N ASP A 115 -7.43 -25.42 13.00
CA ASP A 115 -7.47 -23.98 13.23
C ASP A 115 -6.06 -23.36 13.04
N ALA A 116 -5.03 -24.07 13.49
CA ALA A 116 -3.65 -23.68 13.29
C ALA A 116 -3.23 -23.72 11.81
N VAL A 117 -3.59 -24.76 11.07
CA VAL A 117 -3.29 -24.88 9.63
C VAL A 117 -4.00 -23.78 8.83
N ILE A 118 -5.29 -23.53 9.10
CA ILE A 118 -6.04 -22.44 8.45
C ILE A 118 -5.37 -21.10 8.76
N THR A 119 -4.99 -20.86 10.01
CA THR A 119 -4.33 -19.61 10.42
C THR A 119 -3.00 -19.41 9.68
N LEU A 120 -2.14 -20.44 9.61
CA LEU A 120 -0.88 -20.36 8.88
C LEU A 120 -1.10 -20.11 7.40
N GLY A 121 -2.05 -20.80 6.77
CA GLY A 121 -2.39 -20.53 5.37
C GLY A 121 -2.87 -19.10 5.14
N ARG A 122 -3.66 -18.51 6.06
CA ARG A 122 -4.07 -17.10 6.00
C ARG A 122 -2.90 -16.12 6.18
N ILE A 123 -1.97 -16.42 7.08
CA ILE A 123 -0.75 -15.61 7.29
C ILE A 123 0.13 -15.63 6.05
N GLU A 124 0.35 -16.81 5.47
CA GLU A 124 1.18 -16.94 4.25
C GLU A 124 0.50 -16.29 3.03
N LEU A 125 -0.84 -16.34 2.94
CA LEU A 125 -1.59 -15.59 1.93
C LEU A 125 -1.36 -14.09 2.07
N TYR A 126 -1.45 -13.56 3.31
CA TYR A 126 -1.20 -12.15 3.61
C TYR A 126 0.25 -11.72 3.28
N ARG A 127 1.22 -12.63 3.46
CA ARG A 127 2.63 -12.42 3.09
C ARG A 127 2.91 -12.57 1.59
N ASN A 128 1.89 -12.81 0.77
CA ASN A 128 2.00 -13.13 -0.67
C ASN A 128 2.84 -14.39 -0.97
N ASN A 129 2.93 -15.33 -0.02
CA ASN A 129 3.60 -16.62 -0.20
C ASN A 129 2.58 -17.68 -0.63
N TYR A 130 2.14 -17.60 -1.89
CA TYR A 130 1.00 -18.36 -2.38
C TYR A 130 1.21 -19.88 -2.39
N GLU A 131 2.43 -20.37 -2.65
CA GLU A 131 2.74 -21.82 -2.65
C GLU A 131 2.58 -22.45 -1.27
N GLU A 132 3.11 -21.77 -0.24
CA GLU A 132 3.01 -22.23 1.14
C GLU A 132 1.58 -22.11 1.66
N SER A 133 0.90 -21.01 1.31
CA SER A 133 -0.52 -20.81 1.60
C SER A 133 -1.38 -21.91 0.97
N LEU A 134 -1.11 -22.27 -0.29
CA LEU A 134 -1.77 -23.37 -1.00
C LEU A 134 -1.53 -24.72 -0.33
N SER A 135 -0.29 -25.00 0.11
CA SER A 135 0.05 -26.20 0.86
C SER A 135 -0.79 -26.33 2.13
N TYR A 136 -0.87 -25.26 2.94
CA TYR A 136 -1.72 -25.23 4.14
C TYR A 136 -3.21 -25.29 3.80
N GLY A 137 -3.67 -24.62 2.75
CA GLY A 137 -5.06 -24.65 2.31
C GLY A 137 -5.53 -26.05 1.89
N ILE A 138 -4.72 -26.77 1.10
CA ILE A 138 -4.98 -28.16 0.71
C ILE A 138 -4.96 -29.05 1.95
N MET A 139 -3.98 -28.87 2.84
CA MET A 139 -3.87 -29.63 4.09
C MET A 139 -5.10 -29.44 4.98
N ALA A 140 -5.62 -28.22 5.11
CA ALA A 140 -6.82 -27.93 5.90
C ALA A 140 -8.05 -28.64 5.34
N VAL A 141 -8.27 -28.60 4.01
CA VAL A 141 -9.39 -29.29 3.35
C VAL A 141 -9.24 -30.81 3.42
N GLN A 142 -8.01 -31.35 3.37
CA GLN A 142 -7.77 -32.78 3.58
C GLN A 142 -8.06 -33.23 5.02
N PHE A 143 -7.94 -32.33 6.00
CA PHE A 143 -8.27 -32.64 7.39
C PHE A 143 -9.78 -32.61 7.64
N ASP A 144 -10.48 -31.64 7.06
CA ASP A 144 -11.94 -31.53 7.12
C ASP A 144 -12.46 -30.77 5.90
N ASP A 145 -13.02 -31.50 4.93
CA ASP A 145 -13.57 -30.96 3.69
C ASP A 145 -14.97 -30.36 3.88
N CYS A 146 -15.54 -30.51 5.07
CA CYS A 146 -16.80 -29.90 5.49
C CYS A 146 -16.56 -28.62 6.33
N ASN A 147 -15.31 -28.28 6.62
CA ASN A 147 -14.96 -27.06 7.34
C ASN A 147 -15.04 -25.84 6.40
N PHE A 148 -16.04 -24.98 6.64
CA PHE A 148 -16.23 -23.75 5.88
C PHE A 148 -14.97 -22.89 5.79
N CYS A 149 -14.26 -22.67 6.90
CA CYS A 149 -13.07 -21.81 6.94
C CYS A 149 -11.91 -22.39 6.11
N ALA A 150 -11.75 -23.71 6.07
CA ALA A 150 -10.74 -24.38 5.25
C ALA A 150 -11.01 -24.21 3.75
N VAL A 151 -12.25 -24.51 3.31
CA VAL A 151 -12.66 -24.36 1.91
C VAL A 151 -12.64 -22.89 1.49
N ARG A 152 -13.05 -21.99 2.40
CA ARG A 152 -13.00 -20.54 2.16
C ARG A 152 -11.58 -20.03 2.00
N LEU A 153 -10.63 -20.48 2.81
CA LEU A 153 -9.21 -20.15 2.64
C LEU A 153 -8.70 -20.61 1.27
N LEU A 154 -8.98 -21.86 0.88
CA LEU A 154 -8.57 -22.40 -0.42
C LEU A 154 -9.13 -21.58 -1.58
N SER A 155 -10.39 -21.13 -1.47
CA SER A 155 -11.01 -20.24 -2.47
C SER A 155 -10.26 -18.90 -2.62
N LYS A 156 -9.86 -18.26 -1.51
CA LYS A 156 -9.09 -17.00 -1.52
C LYS A 156 -7.69 -17.19 -2.13
N ILE A 157 -7.06 -18.33 -1.88
CA ILE A 157 -5.76 -18.68 -2.47
C ILE A 157 -5.87 -18.84 -3.99
N TYR A 158 -6.91 -19.55 -4.48
CA TYR A 158 -7.11 -19.78 -5.91
C TYR A 158 -7.34 -18.47 -6.67
N ILE A 159 -8.14 -17.56 -6.08
CA ILE A 159 -8.34 -16.20 -6.61
C ILE A 159 -7.00 -15.44 -6.66
N ALA A 160 -6.19 -15.50 -5.60
CA ALA A 160 -4.91 -14.79 -5.54
C ALA A 160 -3.87 -15.34 -6.54
N MET A 161 -3.87 -16.66 -6.79
CA MET A 161 -2.96 -17.32 -7.73
C MET A 161 -3.42 -17.25 -9.19
N GLY A 162 -4.66 -16.81 -9.46
CA GLY A 162 -5.23 -16.79 -10.81
C GLY A 162 -5.42 -18.20 -11.39
N VAL A 163 -5.82 -19.17 -10.55
CA VAL A 163 -6.16 -20.54 -10.98
C VAL A 163 -7.34 -20.50 -11.96
N GLU A 164 -7.42 -21.49 -12.86
CA GLU A 164 -8.47 -21.58 -13.89
C GLU A 164 -9.88 -21.32 -13.32
N GLU A 165 -10.70 -20.63 -14.11
CA GLU A 165 -12.06 -20.18 -13.74
C GLU A 165 -12.91 -21.32 -13.16
N GLU A 166 -12.95 -22.45 -13.86
CA GLU A 166 -13.82 -23.57 -13.51
C GLU A 166 -13.48 -24.14 -12.13
N ASP A 167 -12.20 -24.27 -11.82
CA ASP A 167 -11.74 -24.83 -10.55
C ASP A 167 -11.91 -23.84 -9.39
N THR A 168 -11.72 -22.55 -9.65
CA THR A 168 -11.98 -21.48 -8.67
C THR A 168 -13.48 -21.39 -8.32
N LEU A 169 -14.36 -21.43 -9.34
CA LEU A 169 -15.81 -21.39 -9.13
C LEU A 169 -16.34 -22.63 -8.40
N LYS A 170 -15.82 -23.84 -8.71
CA LYS A 170 -16.20 -25.07 -7.99
C LYS A 170 -15.96 -24.95 -6.49
N ILE A 171 -14.79 -24.46 -6.08
CA ILE A 171 -14.45 -24.30 -4.66
C ILE A 171 -15.28 -23.20 -4.00
N LEU A 172 -15.54 -22.09 -4.70
CA LEU A 172 -16.40 -21.02 -4.20
C LEU A 172 -17.84 -21.49 -3.97
N TYR A 173 -18.42 -22.25 -4.90
CA TYR A 173 -19.75 -22.84 -4.72
C TYR A 173 -19.76 -23.88 -3.59
N ARG A 174 -18.70 -24.68 -3.45
CA ARG A 174 -18.56 -25.59 -2.31
C ARG A 174 -18.52 -24.85 -0.98
N ALA A 175 -17.81 -23.73 -0.89
CA ALA A 175 -17.81 -22.89 0.30
C ALA A 175 -19.22 -22.38 0.64
N ARG A 176 -20.01 -22.01 -0.38
CA ARG A 176 -21.40 -21.54 -0.22
C ARG A 176 -22.33 -22.62 0.35
N GLU A 177 -22.13 -23.88 -0.03
CA GLU A 177 -22.90 -25.00 0.54
C GLU A 177 -22.63 -25.21 2.03
N LEU A 178 -21.41 -24.90 2.48
CA LEU A 178 -20.95 -25.15 3.84
C LEU A 178 -21.24 -23.99 4.81
N GLY A 179 -21.38 -22.77 4.31
CA GLY A 179 -21.62 -21.60 5.15
C GLY A 179 -21.81 -20.30 4.39
N VAL A 180 -22.10 -19.23 5.13
CA VAL A 180 -22.39 -17.90 4.59
C VAL A 180 -21.32 -16.90 5.05
N ASP A 181 -20.74 -16.18 4.08
CA ASP A 181 -19.82 -15.05 4.29
C ASP A 181 -20.24 -13.92 3.34
N TYR A 182 -20.26 -12.68 3.84
CA TYR A 182 -20.68 -11.52 3.05
C TYR A 182 -19.72 -11.23 1.88
N GLU A 183 -18.44 -11.64 1.99
CA GLU A 183 -17.45 -11.48 0.91
C GLU A 183 -17.57 -12.58 -0.17
N LEU A 184 -18.09 -13.76 0.18
CA LEU A 184 -18.11 -14.92 -0.71
C LEU A 184 -18.87 -14.65 -2.01
N SER A 185 -20.01 -13.97 -1.91
CA SER A 185 -20.82 -13.63 -3.09
C SER A 185 -20.14 -12.61 -3.99
N LEU A 186 -19.42 -11.64 -3.40
CA LEU A 186 -18.64 -10.66 -4.14
C LEU A 186 -17.44 -11.30 -4.85
N ASP A 187 -16.79 -12.28 -4.22
CA ASP A 187 -15.70 -13.04 -4.84
C ASP A 187 -16.20 -13.85 -6.05
N ILE A 188 -17.38 -14.48 -5.97
CA ILE A 188 -17.99 -15.19 -7.11
C ILE A 188 -18.31 -14.20 -8.25
N ILE A 189 -18.92 -13.06 -7.94
CA ILE A 189 -19.22 -11.99 -8.91
C ILE A 189 -17.94 -11.51 -9.60
N LYS A 190 -16.87 -11.29 -8.81
CA LYS A 190 -15.58 -10.81 -9.32
C LYS A 190 -14.94 -11.82 -10.27
N VAL A 191 -14.92 -13.11 -9.92
CA VAL A 191 -14.39 -14.17 -10.78
C VAL A 191 -15.17 -14.24 -12.09
N LEU A 192 -16.51 -14.31 -12.01
CA LEU A 192 -17.38 -14.35 -13.20
C LEU A 192 -17.24 -13.10 -14.10
N TYR A 193 -16.98 -11.94 -13.51
CA TYR A 193 -16.75 -10.71 -14.27
C TYR A 193 -15.41 -10.71 -15.01
N ILE A 194 -14.32 -11.11 -14.33
CA ILE A 194 -12.97 -11.18 -14.93
C ILE A 194 -12.94 -12.20 -16.07
N THR A 195 -13.71 -13.28 -15.96
CA THR A 195 -13.78 -14.34 -16.96
C THR A 195 -14.81 -14.09 -18.06
N GLU A 196 -15.41 -12.89 -18.04
CA GLU A 196 -16.40 -12.42 -19.00
C GLU A 196 -17.68 -13.27 -19.07
N ASN A 197 -18.00 -14.01 -18.00
CA ASN A 197 -19.26 -14.71 -17.85
C ASN A 197 -20.36 -13.76 -17.33
N TYR A 198 -20.69 -12.74 -18.13
CA TYR A 198 -21.51 -11.62 -17.68
C TYR A 198 -22.95 -12.00 -17.33
N VAL A 199 -23.55 -12.96 -18.03
CA VAL A 199 -24.91 -13.43 -17.72
C VAL A 199 -24.95 -14.09 -16.35
N GLN A 200 -24.00 -14.98 -16.05
CA GLN A 200 -23.95 -15.63 -14.75
C GLN A 200 -23.54 -14.64 -13.65
N CYS A 201 -22.65 -13.70 -13.95
CA CYS A 201 -22.27 -12.61 -13.06
C CYS A 201 -23.50 -11.78 -12.64
N LEU A 202 -24.34 -11.37 -13.59
CA LEU A 202 -25.57 -10.61 -13.32
C LEU A 202 -26.62 -11.44 -12.56
N LYS A 203 -26.76 -12.73 -12.86
CA LYS A 203 -27.63 -13.65 -12.09
C LYS A 203 -27.17 -13.75 -10.64
N GLU A 204 -25.86 -13.75 -10.41
CA GLU A 204 -25.27 -13.79 -9.07
C GLU A 204 -25.44 -12.46 -8.33
N CYS A 205 -25.25 -11.33 -9.01
CA CYS A 205 -25.56 -9.99 -8.49
C CYS A 205 -27.03 -9.89 -8.02
N ARG A 206 -27.96 -10.38 -8.86
CA ARG A 206 -29.40 -10.42 -8.54
C ARG A 206 -29.69 -11.26 -7.30
N THR A 207 -29.13 -12.47 -7.24
CA THR A 207 -29.34 -13.40 -6.11
C THR A 207 -28.78 -12.82 -4.82
N SER A 208 -27.59 -12.23 -4.87
CA SER A 208 -26.93 -11.59 -3.73
C SER A 208 -27.74 -10.40 -3.17
N LEU A 209 -28.38 -9.61 -4.03
CA LEU A 209 -29.27 -8.51 -3.62
C LEU A 209 -30.57 -9.01 -2.97
N LEU A 210 -31.06 -10.18 -3.36
CA LEU A 210 -32.28 -10.79 -2.78
C LEU A 210 -32.01 -11.43 -1.41
N GLU A 211 -30.84 -12.04 -1.25
CA GLU A 211 -30.52 -12.88 -0.09
C GLU A 211 -29.74 -12.13 1.00
N ASN A 212 -28.79 -11.25 0.64
CA ASN A 212 -27.81 -10.67 1.56
C ASN A 212 -27.44 -9.20 1.25
N CYS A 213 -28.45 -8.32 1.10
CA CYS A 213 -28.22 -6.92 0.75
C CYS A 213 -27.76 -6.06 1.95
N THR A 214 -26.44 -5.88 2.10
CA THR A 214 -25.85 -4.79 2.89
C THR A 214 -25.54 -3.60 1.98
N GLY A 215 -25.47 -2.38 2.52
CA GLY A 215 -25.16 -1.17 1.73
C GLY A 215 -23.80 -1.26 1.01
N TYR A 216 -22.82 -1.94 1.61
CA TYR A 216 -21.51 -2.21 1.00
C TYR A 216 -21.62 -3.16 -0.22
N VAL A 217 -22.31 -4.29 -0.05
CA VAL A 217 -22.52 -5.29 -1.11
C VAL A 217 -23.31 -4.67 -2.27
N ALA A 218 -24.34 -3.90 -1.99
CA ALA A 218 -25.12 -3.20 -3.02
C ALA A 218 -24.26 -2.22 -3.83
N LYS A 219 -23.37 -1.46 -3.18
CA LYS A 219 -22.45 -0.53 -3.86
C LYS A 219 -21.44 -1.27 -4.75
N ALA A 220 -20.89 -2.39 -4.26
CA ALA A 220 -19.97 -3.21 -5.02
C ALA A 220 -20.66 -3.87 -6.24
N ILE A 221 -21.87 -4.41 -6.07
CA ILE A 221 -22.68 -4.98 -7.15
C ILE A 221 -22.99 -3.92 -8.22
N ASN A 222 -23.36 -2.71 -7.81
CA ASN A 222 -23.67 -1.62 -8.74
C ASN A 222 -22.48 -1.26 -9.64
N LYS A 223 -21.26 -1.34 -9.13
CA LYS A 223 -20.05 -1.16 -9.95
C LYS A 223 -20.01 -2.18 -11.10
N TYR A 224 -20.15 -3.47 -10.80
CA TYR A 224 -20.10 -4.53 -11.81
C TYR A 224 -21.28 -4.46 -12.78
N VAL A 225 -22.49 -4.20 -12.31
CA VAL A 225 -23.68 -4.06 -13.19
C VAL A 225 -23.49 -2.90 -14.17
N ASN A 226 -23.00 -1.74 -13.72
CA ASN A 226 -22.73 -0.60 -14.59
C ASN A 226 -21.60 -0.88 -15.59
N GLU A 227 -20.51 -1.50 -15.15
CA GLU A 227 -19.39 -1.85 -16.05
C GLU A 227 -19.80 -2.89 -17.11
N ILE A 228 -20.61 -3.88 -16.75
CA ILE A 228 -21.16 -4.84 -17.72
C ILE A 228 -22.10 -4.13 -18.69
N SER A 229 -22.99 -3.27 -18.19
CA SER A 229 -23.94 -2.52 -19.01
C SER A 229 -23.24 -1.61 -20.02
N THR A 230 -22.18 -0.90 -19.64
CA THR A 230 -21.44 -0.01 -20.54
C THR A 230 -20.62 -0.76 -21.57
N ARG A 231 -20.09 -1.95 -21.23
CA ARG A 231 -19.34 -2.81 -22.15
C ARG A 231 -20.22 -3.50 -23.19
N THR A 232 -21.45 -3.83 -22.81
CA THR A 232 -22.37 -4.64 -23.65
C THR A 232 -23.38 -3.81 -24.43
N PHE A 233 -23.68 -2.57 -24.00
CA PHE A 233 -24.58 -1.65 -24.69
C PHE A 233 -23.91 -0.30 -24.95
N SER A 234 -23.74 0.08 -26.22
CA SER A 234 -23.50 1.46 -26.60
C SER A 234 -24.82 2.25 -26.54
N VAL A 235 -25.41 2.45 -25.36
CA VAL A 235 -26.64 3.27 -25.24
C VAL A 235 -26.68 4.13 -23.97
N SER A 236 -26.97 5.41 -24.26
CA SER A 236 -27.41 6.59 -23.51
C SER A 236 -27.11 6.77 -22.00
N VAL A 237 -26.45 7.90 -21.75
CA VAL A 237 -26.15 8.59 -20.48
C VAL A 237 -27.34 8.71 -19.50
N GLN A 238 -28.58 8.55 -19.97
CA GLN A 238 -29.80 8.73 -19.17
C GLN A 238 -30.07 7.58 -18.18
N ASP A 239 -29.73 6.33 -18.54
CA ASP A 239 -30.02 5.17 -17.68
C ASP A 239 -29.00 5.00 -16.54
N VAL A 240 -27.75 5.45 -16.77
CA VAL A 240 -26.69 5.54 -15.75
C VAL A 240 -27.02 6.61 -14.69
N GLN A 241 -27.71 7.70 -15.09
CA GLN A 241 -28.16 8.76 -14.18
C GLN A 241 -29.29 8.31 -13.25
N ASN A 242 -30.23 7.51 -13.74
CA ASN A 242 -31.31 6.94 -12.90
C ASN A 242 -30.76 5.97 -11.83
N ILE A 243 -29.62 5.33 -12.10
CA ILE A 243 -28.91 4.46 -11.13
C ILE A 243 -28.20 5.30 -10.06
N GLN A 244 -27.61 6.45 -10.41
CA GLN A 244 -26.98 7.37 -9.45
C GLN A 244 -27.99 8.02 -8.50
N GLU A 245 -29.22 8.32 -8.95
CA GLU A 245 -30.26 8.87 -8.08
C GLU A 245 -30.72 7.88 -7.02
N SER A 246 -30.75 6.58 -7.33
CA SER A 246 -31.05 5.52 -6.36
C SER A 246 -29.97 5.32 -5.27
N GLN A 247 -28.73 5.79 -5.50
CA GLN A 247 -27.63 5.72 -4.52
C GLN A 247 -27.82 6.67 -3.33
N SER A 248 -28.54 7.79 -3.50
CA SER A 248 -28.76 8.78 -2.43
C SER A 248 -29.62 8.26 -1.27
N SER A 249 -30.36 7.16 -1.48
CA SER A 249 -31.24 6.56 -0.47
C SER A 249 -30.55 5.51 0.41
N TYR A 250 -29.27 5.20 0.19
CA TYR A 250 -28.53 4.12 0.87
C TYR A 250 -27.21 4.55 1.55
N GLU A 251 -27.03 5.83 1.88
CA GLU A 251 -25.88 6.29 2.68
C GLU A 251 -26.04 5.93 4.17
N VAL A 252 -25.27 4.95 4.62
CA VAL A 252 -25.05 4.68 6.06
C VAL A 252 -24.07 5.73 6.59
N ARG A 253 -24.48 6.46 7.63
CA ARG A 253 -23.60 7.35 8.41
C ARG A 253 -22.52 6.54 9.12
N SER A 254 -21.29 7.04 9.08
CA SER A 254 -20.09 6.45 9.69
C SER A 254 -20.02 6.58 11.22
N GLU A 255 -21.14 6.37 11.94
CA GLU A 255 -21.19 6.45 13.41
C GLU A 255 -21.84 5.25 14.12
N ASP A 256 -22.45 4.29 13.41
CA ASP A 256 -23.12 3.16 14.05
C ASP A 256 -22.34 1.84 13.87
N THR A 257 -21.25 1.68 14.61
CA THR A 257 -20.63 0.36 14.86
C THR A 257 -20.81 -0.06 16.32
N GLU A 258 -22.02 0.04 16.86
CA GLU A 258 -22.39 -0.69 18.08
C GLU A 258 -23.82 -1.25 17.93
N THR A 259 -23.90 -2.58 17.87
CA THR A 259 -25.07 -3.44 18.13
C THR A 259 -26.43 -2.97 17.57
N VAL A 260 -26.80 -3.41 16.37
CA VAL A 260 -28.20 -3.42 15.92
C VAL A 260 -28.57 -4.77 15.30
N GLU A 261 -29.68 -5.33 15.77
CA GLU A 261 -30.24 -6.63 15.42
C GLU A 261 -30.41 -6.84 13.90
N HIS A 262 -29.75 -7.86 13.39
CA HIS A 262 -29.69 -8.28 11.98
C HIS A 262 -31.06 -8.50 11.31
N ASP A 263 -32.11 -8.75 12.09
CA ASP A 263 -33.43 -9.15 11.60
C ASP A 263 -34.40 -7.98 11.33
N SER A 264 -34.12 -6.79 11.88
CA SER A 264 -34.95 -5.60 11.71
C SER A 264 -34.65 -4.84 10.39
N TYR A 265 -33.40 -4.90 9.94
CA TYR A 265 -32.91 -4.21 8.73
C TYR A 265 -33.35 -4.92 7.44
N LEU A 266 -33.33 -6.26 7.42
CA LEU A 266 -33.82 -7.07 6.30
C LEU A 266 -35.31 -6.88 6.01
N LYS A 267 -36.10 -6.51 7.03
CA LYS A 267 -37.54 -6.20 6.89
C LYS A 267 -37.82 -4.76 6.44
N SER A 268 -36.91 -3.81 6.65
CA SER A 268 -37.09 -2.42 6.20
C SER A 268 -36.67 -2.23 4.73
N CYS A 269 -35.60 -2.88 4.27
CA CYS A 269 -35.15 -2.80 2.88
C CYS A 269 -36.13 -3.44 1.87
N LYS A 270 -36.90 -4.46 2.27
CA LYS A 270 -37.95 -5.05 1.42
C LYS A 270 -39.17 -4.12 1.20
N LYS A 271 -39.28 -2.99 1.92
CA LYS A 271 -40.41 -2.04 1.80
C LYS A 271 -40.11 -0.80 0.92
N SER A 272 -38.85 -0.52 0.59
CA SER A 272 -38.49 0.60 -0.29
C SER A 272 -38.40 0.12 -1.75
N GLY A 273 -39.24 0.63 -2.65
CA GLY A 273 -39.32 0.20 -4.06
C GLY A 273 -38.05 0.36 -4.92
N SER A 274 -36.96 0.88 -4.37
CA SER A 274 -35.65 1.09 -5.02
C SER A 274 -34.88 -0.21 -5.30
N THR A 275 -34.85 -1.17 -4.36
CA THR A 275 -34.17 -2.47 -4.59
C THR A 275 -34.88 -3.30 -5.66
N ASN A 276 -36.21 -3.26 -5.70
CA ASN A 276 -37.00 -3.95 -6.73
C ASN A 276 -36.73 -3.34 -8.12
N ARG A 277 -36.65 -2.02 -8.24
CA ARG A 277 -36.30 -1.35 -9.50
C ARG A 277 -34.88 -1.68 -9.97
N PHE A 278 -33.93 -1.81 -9.03
CA PHE A 278 -32.56 -2.21 -9.36
C PHE A 278 -32.48 -3.67 -9.83
N ILE A 279 -33.25 -4.56 -9.21
CA ILE A 279 -33.38 -5.96 -9.64
C ILE A 279 -34.05 -6.06 -11.02
N GLU A 280 -35.11 -5.28 -11.27
CA GLU A 280 -35.78 -5.20 -12.58
C GLU A 280 -34.82 -4.73 -13.70
N ASN A 281 -33.94 -3.78 -13.40
CA ASN A 281 -32.89 -3.34 -14.33
C ASN A 281 -31.92 -4.48 -14.63
N ILE A 282 -31.45 -5.23 -13.63
CA ILE A 282 -30.58 -6.40 -13.82
C ILE A 282 -31.30 -7.46 -14.68
N ASP A 283 -32.57 -7.75 -14.41
CA ASP A 283 -33.38 -8.69 -15.20
C ASP A 283 -33.54 -8.25 -16.66
N THR A 284 -33.61 -6.94 -16.91
CA THR A 284 -33.67 -6.37 -18.26
C THR A 284 -32.35 -6.55 -19.01
N ILE A 285 -31.22 -6.29 -18.35
CA ILE A 285 -29.88 -6.49 -18.91
C ILE A 285 -29.64 -7.98 -19.20
N ILE A 286 -30.00 -8.88 -18.29
CA ILE A 286 -29.89 -10.33 -18.48
C ILE A 286 -30.67 -10.75 -19.74
N LYS A 287 -31.94 -10.35 -19.86
CA LYS A 287 -32.76 -10.67 -21.04
C LYS A 287 -32.16 -10.14 -22.34
N ALA A 288 -31.58 -8.94 -22.31
CA ALA A 288 -30.97 -8.34 -23.48
C ALA A 288 -29.68 -9.06 -23.91
N LEU A 289 -28.89 -9.56 -22.95
CA LEU A 289 -27.69 -10.39 -23.20
C LEU A 289 -28.02 -11.83 -23.63
N GLU A 290 -29.09 -12.42 -23.12
CA GLU A 290 -29.54 -13.76 -23.53
C GLU A 290 -30.10 -13.77 -24.97
N ASN A 291 -30.50 -12.60 -25.49
CA ASN A 291 -31.05 -12.43 -26.83
C ASN A 291 -30.01 -12.07 -27.91
N THR A 292 -28.76 -11.76 -27.57
CA THR A 292 -27.68 -11.52 -28.54
C THR A 292 -27.04 -12.83 -29.03
N GLU A 293 -26.95 -13.02 -30.35
CA GLU A 293 -26.50 -14.27 -30.98
C GLU A 293 -25.06 -14.72 -30.63
N ASN A 294 -24.25 -13.87 -29.98
CA ASN A 294 -22.87 -14.18 -29.58
C ASN A 294 -22.71 -14.95 -28.26
N TYR A 295 -23.79 -15.23 -27.51
CA TYR A 295 -23.69 -15.85 -26.18
C TYR A 295 -24.07 -17.34 -26.10
N LYS A 296 -24.24 -18.01 -27.24
CA LYS A 296 -24.59 -19.45 -27.29
C LYS A 296 -23.42 -20.43 -26.99
N LEU A 297 -22.25 -19.95 -26.57
CA LEU A 297 -21.09 -20.80 -26.27
C LEU A 297 -20.42 -20.39 -24.95
N LYS A 298 -21.06 -20.69 -23.81
CA LYS A 298 -20.40 -21.08 -22.54
C LYS A 298 -21.45 -21.63 -21.56
N LYS A 299 -21.11 -22.76 -20.92
CA LYS A 299 -22.00 -23.74 -20.29
C LYS A 299 -22.83 -23.22 -19.10
N THR A 300 -24.00 -23.82 -18.91
CA THR A 300 -25.01 -23.55 -17.88
C THR A 300 -24.61 -24.05 -16.48
N SER A 301 -25.08 -23.35 -15.44
CA SER A 301 -24.81 -23.57 -14.00
C SER A 301 -25.18 -24.95 -13.43
N ASP A 302 -25.97 -25.75 -14.16
CA ASP A 302 -26.56 -26.98 -13.62
C ASP A 302 -25.62 -28.21 -13.71
N GLU A 303 -24.50 -28.15 -14.44
CA GLU A 303 -23.51 -29.24 -14.50
C GLU A 303 -22.50 -29.21 -13.33
N TYR A 304 -22.34 -28.09 -12.63
CA TYR A 304 -21.34 -27.97 -11.53
C TYR A 304 -21.77 -28.65 -10.22
N LYS A 305 -23.00 -29.16 -10.15
CA LYS A 305 -23.59 -29.77 -8.94
C LYS A 305 -23.32 -31.28 -8.80
N SER A 306 -22.80 -31.94 -9.83
CA SER A 306 -22.57 -33.39 -9.82
C SER A 306 -21.15 -33.73 -10.23
N ASP A 307 -20.22 -33.76 -9.27
CA ASP A 307 -19.11 -34.72 -9.16
C ASP A 307 -18.15 -34.26 -8.07
N PHE A 308 -18.51 -34.52 -6.81
CA PHE A 308 -17.59 -34.44 -5.67
C PHE A 308 -17.51 -35.80 -4.97
N SER A 309 -17.39 -36.86 -5.76
CA SER A 309 -16.98 -38.18 -5.27
C SER A 309 -16.24 -38.93 -6.36
N LYS A 310 -14.93 -39.08 -6.14
CA LYS A 310 -13.92 -39.85 -6.91
C LYS A 310 -13.14 -39.09 -7.99
N SER A 311 -11.81 -39.20 -7.81
CA SER A 311 -10.68 -38.94 -8.72
C SER A 311 -10.37 -37.50 -9.13
N LYS A 312 -9.53 -36.84 -8.31
CA LYS A 312 -8.33 -36.08 -8.73
C LYS A 312 -7.50 -35.67 -7.49
N TYR A 313 -7.07 -36.65 -6.70
CA TYR A 313 -6.09 -36.46 -5.62
C TYR A 313 -4.88 -37.41 -5.73
N ASP A 314 -4.70 -38.08 -6.87
CA ASP A 314 -3.66 -39.11 -7.04
C ASP A 314 -2.32 -38.60 -7.59
N ASN A 315 -2.10 -37.29 -7.72
CA ASN A 315 -0.79 -36.75 -8.15
C ASN A 315 -0.24 -35.76 -7.12
N VAL A 316 0.04 -36.26 -5.91
CA VAL A 316 0.92 -35.58 -4.92
C VAL A 316 2.02 -36.51 -4.40
N ASP A 317 2.12 -37.75 -4.90
CA ASP A 317 3.12 -38.73 -4.46
C ASP A 317 4.56 -38.49 -4.98
N SER A 318 4.86 -37.37 -5.66
CA SER A 318 6.23 -37.08 -6.10
C SER A 318 7.06 -36.24 -5.14
N TYR A 319 6.55 -35.85 -3.96
CA TYR A 319 7.29 -35.03 -3.00
C TYR A 319 7.05 -35.45 -1.55
N LYS A 320 7.47 -36.67 -1.19
CA LYS A 320 7.84 -37.04 0.20
C LYS A 320 8.61 -38.37 0.22
N SER A 321 9.94 -38.30 0.27
CA SER A 321 10.73 -39.19 1.14
C SER A 321 12.19 -38.77 1.15
N THR A 322 12.62 -38.07 2.19
CA THR A 322 13.93 -38.31 2.80
C THR A 322 13.89 -37.87 4.26
N GLU A 323 13.73 -38.82 5.17
CA GLU A 323 14.51 -38.82 6.41
C GLU A 323 14.63 -40.26 6.99
N ASN A 324 15.86 -40.76 6.86
CA ASN A 324 16.62 -41.71 7.69
C ASN A 324 15.93 -42.75 8.57
N LYS A 325 16.28 -44.03 8.33
CA LYS A 325 16.73 -44.96 9.38
C LYS A 325 17.87 -45.86 8.88
N ASP A 326 18.98 -45.83 9.61
CA ASP A 326 20.07 -46.81 9.56
C ASP A 326 19.59 -48.24 9.89
N LYS A 327 20.08 -49.25 9.15
CA LYS A 327 20.98 -50.33 9.63
C LYS A 327 20.99 -51.57 8.72
N HIS A 328 22.21 -51.99 8.41
CA HIS A 328 22.72 -53.35 8.19
C HIS A 328 22.36 -54.19 6.94
N ASN A 329 23.46 -54.51 6.24
CA ASN A 329 23.91 -55.81 5.73
C ASN A 329 23.46 -56.32 4.34
N ASP A 330 24.48 -56.32 3.47
CA ASP A 330 24.98 -57.46 2.68
C ASP A 330 24.34 -57.87 1.34
N LYS A 331 25.27 -58.00 0.37
CA LYS A 331 25.33 -58.87 -0.82
C LYS A 331 24.81 -58.36 -2.18
N LYS A 332 25.82 -58.03 -3.00
CA LYS A 332 26.17 -58.56 -4.34
C LYS A 332 25.14 -58.59 -5.49
N MET A 333 25.66 -58.07 -6.61
CA MET A 333 25.69 -58.62 -7.99
C MET A 333 24.74 -58.05 -9.07
N ASP A 334 25.42 -57.39 -10.02
CA ASP A 334 25.39 -57.55 -11.49
C ASP A 334 24.21 -57.05 -12.36
N LYS A 335 24.58 -56.05 -13.19
CA LYS A 335 24.43 -55.95 -14.66
C LYS A 335 23.08 -56.30 -15.32
N LYS A 336 22.53 -55.32 -16.06
CA LYS A 336 22.55 -55.27 -17.56
C LYS A 336 21.73 -54.08 -18.12
N LYS A 337 22.32 -53.37 -19.10
CA LYS A 337 21.63 -52.60 -20.17
C LYS A 337 21.10 -53.57 -21.25
N PRO A 338 20.08 -53.21 -22.07
CA PRO A 338 20.23 -52.45 -23.35
C PRO A 338 19.13 -51.36 -23.53
N ALA A 339 19.31 -50.21 -24.22
CA ALA A 339 19.38 -49.94 -25.67
C ALA A 339 18.08 -50.35 -26.43
N LYS A 340 17.47 -49.63 -27.39
CA LYS A 340 17.66 -48.34 -28.10
C LYS A 340 16.45 -48.18 -29.08
N LYS A 341 16.20 -46.95 -29.56
CA LYS A 341 15.47 -46.52 -30.78
C LYS A 341 13.94 -46.47 -30.72
N GLU A 342 13.19 -45.46 -31.18
CA GLU A 342 13.34 -44.19 -31.93
C GLU A 342 12.18 -44.12 -32.93
N ASP A 343 11.72 -42.89 -33.17
CA ASP A 343 11.01 -42.37 -34.34
C ASP A 343 9.50 -42.61 -34.44
N ASP A 344 8.67 -41.65 -34.85
CA ASP A 344 8.75 -40.20 -35.14
C ASP A 344 7.29 -39.80 -35.52
N LEU A 345 7.02 -38.50 -35.68
CA LEU A 345 5.80 -37.84 -36.17
C LEU A 345 4.89 -37.29 -35.09
N THR A 346 5.24 -36.10 -34.61
CA THR A 346 4.45 -34.89 -34.93
C THR A 346 5.31 -33.64 -34.67
N LYS A 347 6.08 -33.24 -35.69
CA LYS A 347 6.52 -31.86 -35.89
C LYS A 347 5.40 -31.10 -36.60
N LYS A 348 4.84 -30.09 -35.94
CA LYS A 348 4.44 -28.77 -36.48
C LYS A 348 3.66 -28.05 -35.38
N GLU A 349 3.87 -26.74 -35.26
CA GLU A 349 3.26 -25.83 -34.27
C GLU A 349 4.00 -25.71 -32.93
N SER A 350 5.31 -25.51 -32.99
CA SER A 350 6.07 -24.90 -31.88
C SER A 350 7.35 -24.25 -32.38
N SER A 351 7.24 -23.43 -33.43
CA SER A 351 8.36 -22.71 -34.05
C SER A 351 8.00 -21.26 -34.34
N GLU A 352 7.66 -20.48 -33.32
CA GLU A 352 7.69 -19.01 -33.45
C GLU A 352 7.96 -18.23 -32.14
N PHE A 353 8.07 -18.89 -30.98
CA PHE A 353 8.38 -18.22 -29.70
C PHE A 353 9.71 -18.66 -29.03
N GLN A 354 10.61 -19.31 -29.77
CA GLN A 354 11.93 -19.74 -29.29
C GLN A 354 13.11 -19.17 -30.11
N LYS A 355 12.95 -17.98 -30.71
CA LYS A 355 14.04 -17.33 -31.47
C LYS A 355 14.72 -16.14 -30.80
N ASN A 356 14.27 -15.66 -29.64
CA ASN A 356 14.89 -14.49 -28.98
C ASN A 356 15.62 -14.77 -27.65
N SER A 357 15.95 -16.02 -27.31
CA SER A 357 16.73 -16.35 -26.10
C SER A 357 17.91 -17.31 -26.32
N LYS A 358 18.27 -17.61 -27.58
CA LYS A 358 19.48 -18.38 -27.94
C LYS A 358 20.20 -17.74 -29.12
N SER A 359 20.68 -16.52 -28.91
CA SER A 359 21.71 -15.88 -29.73
C SER A 359 22.37 -14.79 -28.89
N ASN A 360 23.19 -15.21 -27.92
CA ASN A 360 24.28 -14.40 -27.34
C ASN A 360 25.28 -15.28 -26.56
N GLU A 361 25.40 -16.56 -26.91
CA GLU A 361 26.53 -17.40 -26.53
C GLU A 361 27.32 -17.70 -27.80
N GLY A 362 28.32 -16.85 -28.07
CA GLY A 362 29.21 -17.02 -29.22
C GLY A 362 29.25 -15.80 -30.13
N GLU A 363 29.80 -14.69 -29.63
CA GLU A 363 30.60 -13.71 -30.38
C GLU A 363 31.06 -12.60 -29.40
N ARG A 364 32.05 -12.91 -28.55
CA ARG A 364 32.89 -11.82 -28.01
C ARG A 364 33.93 -11.49 -29.07
N ASN A 365 33.49 -10.73 -30.07
CA ASN A 365 34.38 -10.06 -31.01
C ASN A 365 35.38 -9.21 -30.22
N SER A 366 36.60 -9.10 -30.76
CA SER A 366 37.78 -8.48 -30.17
C SER A 366 37.50 -7.10 -29.57
N ASN A 367 37.25 -7.03 -28.26
CA ASN A 367 37.22 -5.75 -27.56
C ASN A 367 38.49 -5.66 -26.69
N THR A 368 39.17 -4.53 -26.74
CA THR A 368 40.45 -4.32 -26.03
C THR A 368 40.21 -3.77 -24.62
N LEU A 369 41.27 -3.75 -23.79
CA LEU A 369 41.23 -3.06 -22.50
C LEU A 369 40.89 -1.57 -22.68
N GLU A 370 41.41 -0.97 -23.74
CA GLU A 370 41.20 0.44 -24.10
C GLU A 370 39.71 0.73 -24.34
N GLU A 371 39.01 -0.11 -25.08
CA GLU A 371 37.57 0.05 -25.34
C GLU A 371 36.71 -0.08 -24.07
N ALA A 372 37.04 -1.01 -23.17
CA ALA A 372 36.33 -1.15 -21.91
C ALA A 372 36.48 0.11 -21.03
N LEU A 373 37.66 0.73 -21.06
CA LEU A 373 37.93 2.00 -20.37
C LEU A 373 37.26 3.18 -21.06
N GLU A 374 37.19 3.21 -22.39
CA GLU A 374 36.44 4.22 -23.14
C GLU A 374 34.95 4.16 -22.83
N LYS A 375 34.35 2.96 -22.81
CA LYS A 375 32.94 2.76 -22.39
C LYS A 375 32.70 3.23 -20.97
N LEU A 376 33.63 2.98 -20.05
CA LEU A 376 33.52 3.50 -18.69
C LEU A 376 33.58 5.03 -18.66
N ASN A 377 34.49 5.62 -19.44
CA ASN A 377 34.67 7.07 -19.50
C ASN A 377 33.52 7.79 -20.18
N SER A 378 32.83 7.15 -21.13
CA SER A 378 31.64 7.69 -21.81
C SER A 378 30.39 7.72 -20.94
N LEU A 379 30.32 6.92 -19.86
CA LEU A 379 29.19 6.99 -18.92
C LEU A 379 29.10 8.39 -18.30
N THR A 380 27.90 8.93 -18.18
CA THR A 380 27.66 10.25 -17.57
C THR A 380 28.07 10.26 -16.10
N GLY A 381 28.72 11.34 -15.65
CA GLY A 381 29.11 11.53 -14.25
C GLY A 381 30.14 10.52 -13.74
N LEU A 382 29.89 9.96 -12.54
CA LEU A 382 30.71 8.90 -11.92
C LEU A 382 32.19 9.24 -11.73
N LYS A 383 32.53 10.52 -11.53
CA LYS A 383 33.92 11.01 -11.43
C LYS A 383 34.75 10.23 -10.41
N ASN A 384 34.19 9.98 -9.22
CA ASN A 384 34.86 9.23 -8.15
C ASN A 384 35.09 7.77 -8.54
N VAL A 385 34.08 7.12 -9.14
CA VAL A 385 34.16 5.73 -9.60
C VAL A 385 35.23 5.58 -10.69
N LYS A 386 35.22 6.44 -11.71
CA LYS A 386 36.21 6.43 -12.80
C LYS A 386 37.63 6.56 -12.27
N LYS A 387 37.86 7.51 -11.35
CA LYS A 387 39.16 7.73 -10.71
C LYS A 387 39.65 6.50 -9.93
N GLU A 388 38.76 5.85 -9.16
CA GLU A 388 39.12 4.65 -8.40
C GLU A 388 39.43 3.46 -9.31
N ILE A 389 38.63 3.22 -10.36
CA ILE A 389 38.91 2.16 -11.33
C ILE A 389 40.24 2.42 -12.04
N GLU A 390 40.51 3.66 -12.47
CA GLU A 390 41.78 4.02 -13.09
C GLU A 390 42.97 3.73 -12.15
N ARG A 391 42.84 4.04 -10.86
CA ARG A 391 43.85 3.73 -9.84
C ARG A 391 44.10 2.23 -9.73
N ILE A 392 43.06 1.41 -9.74
CA ILE A 392 43.14 -0.05 -9.68
C ILE A 392 43.84 -0.59 -10.93
N VAL A 393 43.44 -0.14 -12.11
CA VAL A 393 44.06 -0.54 -13.40
C VAL A 393 45.55 -0.21 -13.41
N ARG A 394 45.93 0.99 -12.97
CA ARG A 394 47.34 1.40 -12.88
C ARG A 394 48.13 0.52 -11.90
N LEU A 395 47.54 0.16 -10.75
CA LEU A 395 48.18 -0.71 -9.76
C LEU A 395 48.42 -2.13 -10.32
N ILE A 396 47.43 -2.69 -11.03
CA ILE A 396 47.55 -4.00 -11.66
C ILE A 396 48.61 -3.98 -12.77
N LYS A 397 48.61 -2.96 -13.64
CA LYS A 397 49.63 -2.78 -14.68
C LYS A 397 51.04 -2.66 -14.07
N TYR A 398 51.20 -1.89 -13.00
CA TYR A 398 52.46 -1.77 -12.27
C TYR A 398 52.93 -3.13 -11.70
N ALA A 399 52.03 -3.89 -11.06
CA ALA A 399 52.36 -5.20 -10.49
C ALA A 399 52.81 -6.20 -11.57
N LYS A 400 52.12 -6.22 -12.72
CA LYS A 400 52.52 -7.04 -13.88
C LYS A 400 53.90 -6.67 -14.40
N ASN A 401 54.11 -5.40 -14.70
CA ASN A 401 55.38 -4.90 -15.19
C ASN A 401 56.53 -5.19 -14.20
N ARG A 402 56.27 -5.01 -12.90
CA ARG A 402 57.26 -5.31 -11.85
C ARG A 402 57.65 -6.80 -11.83
N ASN A 403 56.68 -7.71 -11.93
CA ASN A 403 56.98 -9.15 -11.96
C ASN A 403 57.76 -9.54 -13.22
N GLU A 404 57.39 -8.98 -14.37
CA GLU A 404 58.06 -9.22 -15.65
C GLU A 404 59.51 -8.73 -15.64
N VAL A 405 59.74 -7.47 -15.27
CA VAL A 405 61.08 -6.85 -15.23
C VAL A 405 61.99 -7.53 -14.20
N LEU A 406 61.46 -7.84 -13.01
CA LEU A 406 62.23 -8.46 -11.94
C LEU A 406 62.29 -9.99 -12.05
N LYS A 407 61.68 -10.59 -13.08
CA LYS A 407 61.56 -12.05 -13.28
C LYS A 407 61.04 -12.78 -12.03
N ILE A 408 60.11 -12.15 -11.33
CA ILE A 408 59.46 -12.74 -10.15
C ILE A 408 58.37 -13.69 -10.67
N ASN A 409 58.64 -14.99 -10.62
CA ASN A 409 57.68 -16.04 -10.96
C ASN A 409 56.67 -16.28 -9.83
N LYS A 410 55.94 -15.23 -9.45
CA LYS A 410 54.84 -15.31 -8.49
C LYS A 410 53.57 -14.82 -9.16
N GLU A 411 52.53 -15.64 -9.16
CA GLU A 411 51.21 -15.22 -9.62
C GLU A 411 50.73 -14.01 -8.81
N ILE A 412 50.18 -13.02 -9.52
CA ILE A 412 49.58 -11.84 -8.91
C ILE A 412 48.25 -12.27 -8.31
N ASN A 413 48.29 -12.80 -7.09
CA ASN A 413 47.12 -13.27 -6.38
C ASN A 413 46.50 -12.12 -5.56
N LEU A 414 46.07 -11.07 -6.26
CA LEU A 414 45.39 -9.92 -5.67
C LEU A 414 43.89 -10.25 -5.59
N SER A 415 43.38 -10.45 -4.38
CA SER A 415 41.94 -10.62 -4.16
C SER A 415 41.28 -9.24 -4.18
N TYR A 416 40.53 -8.93 -5.22
CA TYR A 416 39.74 -7.71 -5.31
C TYR A 416 38.29 -8.02 -5.00
N HIS A 417 37.79 -7.46 -3.90
CA HIS A 417 36.39 -7.52 -3.52
C HIS A 417 35.92 -6.10 -3.20
N PHE A 418 34.72 -5.75 -3.67
CA PHE A 418 34.22 -4.40 -3.65
C PHE A 418 32.99 -4.26 -2.76
N ALA A 419 32.85 -3.08 -2.17
CA ALA A 419 31.57 -2.57 -1.69
C ALA A 419 31.15 -1.36 -2.53
N PHE A 420 30.04 -1.47 -3.25
CA PHE A 420 29.44 -0.40 -4.03
C PHE A 420 28.35 0.27 -3.19
N MET A 421 28.54 1.55 -2.88
CA MET A 421 27.70 2.30 -1.95
C MET A 421 27.05 3.48 -2.65
N GLY A 422 25.73 3.49 -2.76
CA GLY A 422 25.01 4.62 -3.34
C GLY A 422 23.55 4.31 -3.63
N ASN A 423 22.76 5.34 -3.92
CA ASN A 423 21.33 5.21 -4.16
C ASN A 423 21.02 4.39 -5.44
N PRO A 424 19.78 3.87 -5.59
CA PRO A 424 19.35 3.18 -6.80
C PRO A 424 19.53 4.05 -8.05
N GLY A 425 19.76 3.41 -9.20
CA GLY A 425 19.89 4.11 -10.47
C GLY A 425 21.17 4.94 -10.65
N THR A 426 22.17 4.82 -9.77
CA THR A 426 23.50 5.43 -9.90
C THR A 426 24.47 4.64 -10.81
N GLY A 427 24.03 3.52 -11.40
CA GLY A 427 24.86 2.75 -12.36
C GLY A 427 25.75 1.64 -11.77
N LYS A 428 25.52 1.21 -10.52
CA LYS A 428 26.27 0.13 -9.85
C LYS A 428 26.42 -1.14 -10.69
N THR A 429 25.31 -1.72 -11.16
CA THR A 429 25.33 -2.95 -11.96
C THR A 429 26.03 -2.75 -13.32
N THR A 430 25.83 -1.59 -13.96
CA THR A 430 26.50 -1.25 -15.23
C THR A 430 28.03 -1.21 -15.06
N VAL A 431 28.51 -0.55 -14.00
CA VAL A 431 29.94 -0.49 -13.69
C VAL A 431 30.50 -1.87 -13.31
N ALA A 432 29.74 -2.71 -12.60
CA ALA A 432 30.18 -4.07 -12.27
C ALA A 432 30.49 -4.90 -13.52
N ARG A 433 29.66 -4.79 -14.57
CA ARG A 433 29.91 -5.45 -15.87
C ARG A 433 31.18 -4.95 -16.54
N LEU A 434 31.42 -3.64 -16.55
CA LEU A 434 32.65 -3.05 -17.10
C LEU A 434 33.90 -3.47 -16.29
N ILE A 435 33.81 -3.55 -14.96
CA ILE A 435 34.92 -4.08 -14.14
C ILE A 435 35.21 -5.53 -14.50
N GLY A 436 34.19 -6.35 -14.76
CA GLY A 436 34.35 -7.73 -15.22
C GLY A 436 35.17 -7.82 -16.50
N ASP A 437 34.83 -7.02 -17.50
CA ASP A 437 35.56 -6.93 -18.77
C ASP A 437 37.00 -6.43 -18.55
N ILE A 438 37.19 -5.35 -17.78
CA ILE A 438 38.51 -4.78 -17.46
C ILE A 438 39.40 -5.84 -16.77
N PHE A 439 38.85 -6.58 -15.81
CA PHE A 439 39.59 -7.61 -15.07
C PHE A 439 39.91 -8.82 -15.93
N TYR A 440 39.03 -9.19 -16.87
CA TYR A 440 39.32 -10.20 -17.88
C TYR A 440 40.48 -9.80 -18.78
N TYR A 441 40.47 -8.59 -19.35
CA TYR A 441 41.58 -8.11 -20.20
C TYR A 441 42.88 -7.88 -19.43
N LEU A 442 42.78 -7.53 -18.15
CA LEU A 442 43.94 -7.48 -17.25
C LEU A 442 44.34 -8.87 -16.74
N GLY A 443 43.74 -9.97 -17.20
CA GLY A 443 44.09 -11.34 -16.80
C GLY A 443 44.00 -11.59 -15.30
N ILE A 444 43.15 -10.83 -14.61
CA ILE A 444 42.80 -11.05 -13.19
C ILE A 444 41.67 -12.08 -13.09
N LEU A 445 40.73 -12.06 -14.04
CA LEU A 445 39.61 -12.99 -14.13
C LEU A 445 39.68 -13.79 -15.43
N GLU A 446 39.29 -15.07 -15.38
CA GLU A 446 39.35 -15.96 -16.54
C GLU A 446 38.29 -15.63 -17.61
N LYS A 447 37.12 -15.12 -17.19
CA LYS A 447 35.95 -14.89 -18.06
C LYS A 447 35.36 -13.48 -17.91
N GLY A 448 35.39 -12.88 -16.73
CA GLY A 448 34.88 -11.53 -16.48
C GLY A 448 33.35 -11.37 -16.58
N HIS A 449 32.58 -12.46 -16.68
CA HIS A 449 31.12 -12.38 -16.64
C HIS A 449 30.61 -11.97 -15.25
N VAL A 450 29.41 -11.41 -15.19
CA VAL A 450 28.76 -11.01 -13.92
C VAL A 450 27.58 -11.92 -13.64
N VAL A 451 27.54 -12.48 -12.43
CA VAL A 451 26.38 -13.19 -11.88
C VAL A 451 25.76 -12.28 -10.84
N GLU A 452 24.59 -11.75 -11.15
CA GLU A 452 23.80 -10.89 -10.28
C GLU A 452 22.84 -11.75 -9.45
N VAL A 453 22.84 -11.52 -8.14
CA VAL A 453 22.00 -12.22 -7.15
C VAL A 453 21.50 -11.24 -6.09
N ASP A 454 20.37 -11.56 -5.47
CA ASP A 454 19.87 -10.90 -4.27
C ASP A 454 19.76 -11.87 -3.08
N ARG A 455 19.17 -11.44 -1.97
CA ARG A 455 18.97 -12.29 -0.78
C ARG A 455 18.17 -13.56 -1.10
N SER A 456 17.14 -13.47 -1.94
CA SER A 456 16.27 -14.59 -2.29
C SER A 456 16.98 -15.68 -3.10
N ASP A 457 18.02 -15.31 -3.85
CA ASP A 457 18.82 -16.25 -4.64
C ASP A 457 19.82 -17.07 -3.81
N ILE A 458 20.32 -16.51 -2.69
CA ILE A 458 21.42 -17.10 -1.92
C ILE A 458 21.04 -17.54 -0.50
N VAL A 459 19.92 -17.08 0.04
CA VAL A 459 19.42 -17.47 1.37
C VAL A 459 18.24 -18.43 1.20
N GLY A 460 18.38 -19.64 1.74
CA GLY A 460 17.35 -20.67 1.71
C GLY A 460 16.30 -20.47 2.80
N LYS A 461 15.15 -21.15 2.64
CA LYS A 461 14.07 -21.13 3.64
C LYS A 461 14.28 -22.21 4.71
N PHE A 462 15.13 -23.21 4.44
CA PHE A 462 15.41 -24.34 5.32
C PHE A 462 16.87 -24.40 5.82
N ILE A 463 17.08 -25.00 7.00
CA ILE A 463 18.41 -25.20 7.61
C ILE A 463 19.34 -25.99 6.68
N GLY A 464 20.51 -25.42 6.38
CA GLY A 464 21.53 -26.01 5.51
C GLY A 464 21.28 -25.85 4.00
N GLU A 465 20.19 -25.19 3.59
CA GLU A 465 19.93 -24.84 2.19
C GLU A 465 20.73 -23.60 1.75
N THR A 466 20.84 -22.61 2.63
CA THR A 466 21.53 -21.35 2.38
C THR A 466 22.98 -21.54 1.92
N ALA A 467 23.76 -22.38 2.62
CA ALA A 467 25.12 -22.68 2.19
C ALA A 467 25.20 -23.29 0.78
N LYS A 468 24.21 -24.12 0.39
CA LYS A 468 24.16 -24.73 -0.95
C LYS A 468 23.81 -23.70 -2.03
N LEU A 469 22.82 -22.85 -1.79
CA LEU A 469 22.40 -21.80 -2.71
C LEU A 469 23.52 -20.77 -2.92
N THR A 470 24.10 -20.30 -1.81
CA THR A 470 25.25 -19.39 -1.83
C THR A 470 26.42 -20.00 -2.61
N LYS A 471 26.74 -21.28 -2.36
CA LYS A 471 27.80 -21.98 -3.11
C LYS A 471 27.49 -22.12 -4.59
N LYS A 472 26.25 -22.42 -4.96
CA LYS A 472 25.80 -22.49 -6.37
C LYS A 472 25.96 -21.14 -7.07
N ALA A 473 25.67 -20.03 -6.40
CA ALA A 473 25.90 -18.69 -6.92
C ALA A 473 27.40 -18.40 -7.11
N ILE A 474 28.24 -18.75 -6.12
CA ILE A 474 29.69 -18.64 -6.23
C ILE A 474 30.23 -19.47 -7.40
N ASP A 475 29.82 -20.73 -7.53
CA ASP A 475 30.26 -21.63 -8.58
C ASP A 475 29.92 -21.08 -9.97
N LYS A 476 28.73 -20.47 -10.14
CA LYS A 476 28.35 -19.76 -11.37
C LYS A 476 29.25 -18.53 -11.63
N ALA A 477 29.70 -17.85 -10.58
CA ALA A 477 30.52 -16.65 -10.68
C ALA A 477 32.03 -16.92 -10.84
N MET A 478 32.47 -18.18 -10.77
CA MET A 478 33.88 -18.54 -10.90
C MET A 478 34.48 -18.10 -12.24
N GLY A 479 35.63 -17.42 -12.19
CA GLY A 479 36.26 -16.76 -13.33
C GLY A 479 35.64 -15.39 -13.65
N GLY A 480 34.66 -14.93 -12.90
CA GLY A 480 33.91 -13.69 -13.10
C GLY A 480 33.65 -12.93 -11.80
N ILE A 481 32.52 -12.23 -11.75
CA ILE A 481 32.07 -11.41 -10.62
C ILE A 481 30.76 -11.97 -10.07
N LEU A 482 30.70 -12.16 -8.75
CA LEU A 482 29.46 -12.33 -8.00
C LEU A 482 28.99 -10.96 -7.50
N PHE A 483 27.94 -10.42 -8.09
CA PHE A 483 27.34 -9.14 -7.70
C PHE A 483 26.12 -9.41 -6.83
N ILE A 484 26.17 -8.99 -5.57
CA ILE A 484 25.10 -9.15 -4.58
C ILE A 484 24.42 -7.80 -4.40
N ASP A 485 23.22 -7.65 -4.95
CA ASP A 485 22.44 -6.42 -4.76
C ASP A 485 21.75 -6.41 -3.39
N GLU A 486 21.55 -5.21 -2.87
CA GLU A 486 21.01 -4.96 -1.53
C GLU A 486 21.64 -5.84 -0.43
N ALA A 487 22.96 -6.01 -0.46
CA ALA A 487 23.70 -6.94 0.38
C ALA A 487 23.49 -6.74 1.90
N TYR A 488 23.15 -5.52 2.32
CA TYR A 488 22.80 -5.20 3.71
C TYR A 488 21.59 -5.98 4.22
N SER A 489 20.72 -6.43 3.32
CA SER A 489 19.57 -7.29 3.64
C SER A 489 20.02 -8.61 4.27
N LEU A 490 21.22 -9.11 3.97
CA LEU A 490 21.78 -10.34 4.57
C LEU A 490 22.01 -10.20 6.09
N ALA A 491 22.12 -8.98 6.62
CA ALA A 491 22.31 -8.70 8.04
C ALA A 491 21.06 -8.13 8.75
N LYS A 492 19.98 -7.79 8.03
CA LYS A 492 18.73 -7.31 8.64
C LYS A 492 17.89 -8.52 9.10
N GLY A 493 17.97 -8.84 10.38
CA GLY A 493 17.12 -9.81 11.09
C GLY A 493 17.29 -9.64 12.60
N GLY A 494 16.18 -9.65 13.35
CA GLY A 494 16.20 -9.53 14.81
C GLY A 494 16.76 -10.78 15.50
N GLU A 495 17.02 -10.67 16.81
CA GLU A 495 17.77 -11.62 17.65
C GLU A 495 17.34 -13.10 17.60
N ASN A 496 16.19 -13.46 17.03
CA ASN A 496 15.68 -14.84 16.99
C ASN A 496 15.51 -15.46 15.58
N SER A 497 15.95 -14.82 14.50
CA SER A 497 15.80 -15.32 13.10
C SER A 497 17.12 -15.42 12.29
N ASN A 498 18.26 -15.25 12.96
CA ASN A 498 19.50 -14.76 12.36
C ASN A 498 20.49 -15.79 11.80
N ASP A 499 20.16 -17.08 11.77
CA ASP A 499 21.17 -18.08 11.38
C ASP A 499 21.39 -18.14 9.86
N TYR A 500 20.36 -17.94 9.04
CA TYR A 500 20.46 -18.15 7.58
C TYR A 500 21.25 -17.05 6.85
N GLY A 501 20.97 -15.77 7.13
CA GLY A 501 21.71 -14.66 6.50
C GLY A 501 23.19 -14.64 6.90
N LYS A 502 23.47 -15.00 8.16
CA LYS A 502 24.83 -15.16 8.67
C LYS A 502 25.54 -16.34 8.02
N GLU A 503 24.87 -17.48 7.83
CA GLU A 503 25.39 -18.65 7.12
C GLU A 503 25.80 -18.33 5.67
N ALA A 504 25.01 -17.50 4.97
CA ALA A 504 25.36 -17.03 3.62
C ALA A 504 26.66 -16.20 3.64
N ILE A 505 26.76 -15.25 4.57
CA ILE A 505 27.98 -14.42 4.73
C ILE A 505 29.19 -15.28 5.08
N GLU A 506 29.06 -16.23 5.99
CA GLU A 506 30.15 -17.15 6.36
C GLU A 506 30.60 -18.01 5.17
N THR A 507 29.65 -18.51 4.37
CA THR A 507 29.94 -19.28 3.14
C THR A 507 30.67 -18.43 2.10
N LEU A 508 30.26 -17.16 1.92
CA LEU A 508 30.93 -16.19 1.06
C LEU A 508 32.36 -15.93 1.54
N LEU A 509 32.55 -15.61 2.83
CA LEU A 509 33.84 -15.31 3.43
C LEU A 509 34.83 -16.48 3.28
N LYS A 510 34.36 -17.71 3.52
CA LYS A 510 35.15 -18.91 3.32
C LYS A 510 35.58 -19.06 1.86
N SER A 511 34.66 -18.85 0.92
CA SER A 511 34.97 -18.97 -0.50
C SER A 511 35.90 -17.87 -1.01
N MET A 512 35.77 -16.64 -0.49
CA MET A 512 36.71 -15.54 -0.75
C MET A 512 38.13 -15.85 -0.24
N GLU A 513 38.27 -16.68 0.79
CA GLU A 513 39.55 -17.15 1.30
C GLU A 513 40.12 -18.32 0.47
N ASP A 514 39.30 -19.34 0.23
CA ASP A 514 39.71 -20.59 -0.41
C ASP A 514 39.98 -20.40 -1.93
N ASN A 515 39.32 -19.43 -2.57
CA ASN A 515 39.37 -19.19 -4.01
C ASN A 515 39.90 -17.79 -4.37
N ARG A 516 40.91 -17.31 -3.62
CA ARG A 516 41.58 -16.03 -3.91
C ARG A 516 42.07 -15.94 -5.36
N GLY A 517 41.79 -14.80 -5.98
CA GLY A 517 42.15 -14.51 -7.37
C GLY A 517 41.34 -15.27 -8.43
N LYS A 518 40.39 -16.14 -8.05
CA LYS A 518 39.58 -16.89 -9.03
C LYS A 518 38.24 -16.24 -9.36
N PHE A 519 37.72 -15.39 -8.48
CA PHE A 519 36.49 -14.62 -8.69
C PHE A 519 36.50 -13.37 -7.82
N THR A 520 35.69 -12.39 -8.19
CA THR A 520 35.50 -11.15 -7.44
C THR A 520 34.09 -11.11 -6.85
N VAL A 521 33.94 -10.53 -5.67
CA VAL A 521 32.62 -10.30 -5.05
C VAL A 521 32.39 -8.81 -4.98
N ILE A 522 31.23 -8.34 -5.41
CA ILE A 522 30.78 -6.95 -5.28
C ILE A 522 29.52 -6.95 -4.44
N PHE A 523 29.59 -6.35 -3.25
CA PHE A 523 28.42 -6.10 -2.42
C PHE A 523 27.87 -4.71 -2.73
N ALA A 524 26.61 -4.61 -3.16
CA ALA A 524 25.98 -3.35 -3.51
C ALA A 524 24.85 -2.98 -2.54
N GLY A 525 24.68 -1.68 -2.28
CA GLY A 525 23.56 -1.18 -1.48
C GLY A 525 23.65 0.29 -1.09
N TYR A 526 22.76 0.71 -0.21
CA TYR A 526 22.72 2.07 0.33
C TYR A 526 23.92 2.36 1.23
N LYS A 527 24.39 3.61 1.22
CA LYS A 527 25.67 4.02 1.81
C LYS A 527 25.75 3.77 3.32
N LYS A 528 24.68 4.05 4.07
CA LYS A 528 24.66 3.89 5.54
C LYS A 528 24.57 2.42 5.93
N GLU A 529 23.71 1.68 5.25
CA GLU A 529 23.41 0.28 5.46
C GLU A 529 24.61 -0.61 5.14
N MET A 530 25.29 -0.33 4.03
CA MET A 530 26.51 -1.04 3.64
C MET A 530 27.66 -0.79 4.62
N ARG A 531 27.83 0.44 5.11
CA ARG A 531 28.82 0.72 6.15
C ARG A 531 28.51 -0.04 7.43
N ASN A 532 27.24 -0.11 7.83
CA ASN A 532 26.82 -0.87 8.99
C ASN A 532 27.11 -2.36 8.80
N LEU A 533 26.74 -2.95 7.66
CA LEU A 533 27.03 -4.35 7.33
C LEU A 533 28.53 -4.68 7.45
N ILE A 534 29.38 -3.84 6.86
CA ILE A 534 30.84 -4.05 6.84
C ILE A 534 31.43 -3.90 8.24
N ASN A 535 30.99 -2.90 9.02
CA ASN A 535 31.48 -2.67 10.38
C ASN A 535 31.01 -3.74 11.37
N MET A 536 29.84 -4.35 11.13
CA MET A 536 29.31 -5.42 12.00
C MET A 536 30.03 -6.76 11.80
N ASN A 537 30.68 -6.99 10.65
CA ASN A 537 31.37 -8.24 10.36
C ASN A 537 32.87 -8.00 10.08
N PRO A 538 33.76 -8.26 11.06
CA PRO A 538 35.21 -8.12 10.87
C PRO A 538 35.76 -8.94 9.70
N GLY A 539 35.13 -10.07 9.36
CA GLY A 539 35.47 -10.90 8.22
C GLY A 539 35.27 -10.17 6.89
N LEU A 540 34.15 -9.46 6.73
CA LEU A 540 33.89 -8.63 5.54
C LEU A 540 34.84 -7.44 5.49
N GLN A 541 35.04 -6.75 6.62
CA GLN A 541 35.97 -5.62 6.72
C GLN A 541 37.41 -6.00 6.31
N SER A 542 37.87 -7.20 6.67
CA SER A 542 39.21 -7.67 6.33
C SER A 542 39.40 -8.08 4.87
N ARG A 543 38.32 -8.45 4.16
CA ARG A 543 38.38 -9.02 2.80
C ARG A 543 37.91 -8.06 1.71
N ILE A 544 37.02 -7.13 2.04
CA ILE A 544 36.62 -6.05 1.14
C ILE A 544 37.70 -4.97 1.21
N ASN A 545 38.52 -4.88 0.17
CA ASN A 545 39.65 -3.96 0.12
C ASN A 545 39.33 -2.65 -0.61
N LEU A 546 38.18 -2.56 -1.28
CA LEU A 546 37.80 -1.40 -2.09
C LEU A 546 36.34 -1.01 -1.83
N MET A 547 36.14 0.18 -1.28
CA MET A 547 34.81 0.75 -1.05
C MET A 547 34.61 1.92 -2.01
N ILE A 548 33.70 1.78 -2.98
CA ILE A 548 33.44 2.78 -4.01
C ILE A 548 32.11 3.47 -3.73
N ASN A 549 32.14 4.80 -3.61
CA ASN A 549 30.94 5.62 -3.49
C ASN A 549 30.40 5.96 -4.88
N PHE A 550 29.11 5.72 -5.07
CA PHE A 550 28.30 6.12 -6.21
C PHE A 550 27.44 7.29 -5.74
N ASP A 551 27.89 8.50 -6.06
CA ASP A 551 27.18 9.72 -5.70
C ASP A 551 25.96 9.93 -6.62
N ASP A 552 24.95 10.64 -6.11
CA ASP A 552 23.78 11.00 -6.91
C ASP A 552 24.16 11.95 -8.05
N TYR A 553 23.49 11.81 -9.19
CA TYR A 553 23.73 12.64 -10.36
C TYR A 553 23.27 14.08 -10.11
N THR A 554 24.01 15.04 -10.65
CA THR A 554 23.58 16.44 -10.70
C THR A 554 22.43 16.62 -11.69
N ASP A 555 21.71 17.74 -11.60
CA ASP A 555 20.61 18.04 -12.53
C ASP A 555 21.14 18.12 -13.99
N GLU A 556 22.38 18.59 -14.19
CA GLU A 556 23.03 18.58 -15.51
C GLU A 556 23.40 17.17 -15.98
N GLU A 557 23.78 16.28 -15.07
CA GLU A 557 24.06 14.88 -15.40
C GLU A 557 22.76 14.12 -15.71
N LEU A 558 21.67 14.39 -14.98
CA LEU A 558 20.36 13.77 -15.21
C LEU A 558 19.75 14.16 -16.55
N ILE A 559 19.83 15.44 -16.95
CA ILE A 559 19.37 15.86 -18.29
C ILE A 559 20.22 15.22 -19.39
N HIS A 560 21.53 15.03 -19.16
CA HIS A 560 22.37 14.35 -20.14
C HIS A 560 22.01 12.86 -20.26
N ILE A 561 21.70 12.18 -19.16
CA ILE A 561 21.15 10.82 -19.17
C ILE A 561 19.82 10.77 -19.93
N ALA A 562 18.91 11.74 -19.70
CA ALA A 562 17.64 11.82 -20.39
C ALA A 562 17.80 11.98 -21.91
N LYS A 563 18.74 12.84 -22.35
CA LYS A 563 19.08 13.02 -23.77
C LYS A 563 19.64 11.75 -24.40
N ASN A 564 20.44 10.98 -23.67
CA ASN A 564 20.98 9.72 -24.17
C ASN A 564 19.87 8.66 -24.33
N ILE A 565 18.98 8.52 -23.34
CA ILE A 565 17.81 7.64 -23.42
C ILE A 565 16.91 8.06 -24.59
N ALA A 566 16.60 9.35 -24.70
CA ALA A 566 15.82 9.88 -25.82
C ALA A 566 16.45 9.50 -27.15
N LYS A 567 17.76 9.71 -27.31
CA LYS A 567 18.48 9.39 -28.55
C LYS A 567 18.48 7.90 -28.88
N GLU A 568 18.63 7.02 -27.88
CA GLU A 568 18.56 5.56 -28.05
C GLU A 568 17.17 5.11 -28.53
N GLU A 569 16.12 5.77 -28.05
CA GLU A 569 14.72 5.53 -28.43
C GLU A 569 14.24 6.41 -29.61
N TYR A 570 15.17 7.05 -30.34
CA TYR A 570 14.89 7.91 -31.50
C TYR A 570 14.08 9.19 -31.24
N TYR A 571 14.10 9.70 -30.00
CA TYR A 571 13.53 10.98 -29.59
C TYR A 571 14.60 12.08 -29.37
N LYS A 572 14.18 13.34 -29.41
CA LYS A 572 14.91 14.53 -28.97
C LYS A 572 14.04 15.35 -28.00
N LEU A 573 14.65 16.02 -27.02
CA LEU A 573 13.94 16.98 -26.16
C LEU A 573 14.03 18.37 -26.79
N SER A 574 12.93 19.13 -26.82
CA SER A 574 12.95 20.56 -27.16
C SER A 574 13.44 21.40 -25.98
N GLU A 575 13.79 22.67 -26.20
CA GLU A 575 14.25 23.57 -25.11
C GLU A 575 13.24 23.69 -23.96
N ASP A 576 11.95 23.72 -24.27
CA ASP A 576 10.88 23.76 -23.29
C ASP A 576 10.65 22.38 -22.64
N GLY A 577 10.82 21.28 -23.39
CA GLY A 577 10.84 19.92 -22.84
C GLY A 577 11.96 19.68 -21.84
N GLU A 578 13.17 20.21 -22.10
CA GLU A 578 14.30 20.14 -21.16
C GLU A 578 13.99 20.87 -19.84
N LYS A 579 13.39 22.06 -19.91
CA LYS A 579 12.98 22.83 -18.72
C LYS A 579 11.91 22.08 -17.92
N ALA A 580 10.90 21.53 -18.61
CA ALA A 580 9.84 20.75 -17.99
C ALA A 580 10.37 19.48 -17.32
N PHE A 581 11.31 18.78 -17.97
CA PHE A 581 12.00 17.63 -17.40
C PHE A 581 12.75 17.99 -16.11
N ILE A 582 13.52 19.07 -16.11
CA ILE A 582 14.23 19.54 -14.91
C ILE A 582 13.24 19.88 -13.79
N GLU A 583 12.13 20.54 -14.10
CA GLU A 583 11.08 20.83 -13.12
C GLU A 583 10.49 19.55 -12.53
N ARG A 584 10.21 18.53 -13.35
CA ARG A 584 9.76 17.20 -12.88
C ARG A 584 10.81 16.54 -12.00
N ILE A 585 12.09 16.54 -12.40
CA ILE A 585 13.18 16.00 -11.58
C ILE A 585 13.27 16.70 -10.22
N GLN A 586 13.17 18.03 -10.19
CA GLN A 586 13.21 18.81 -8.94
C GLN A 586 12.00 18.50 -8.04
N LYS A 587 10.84 18.20 -8.62
CA LYS A 587 9.65 17.73 -7.87
C LYS A 587 9.83 16.32 -7.28
N GLU A 588 10.60 15.45 -7.94
CA GLU A 588 10.88 14.08 -7.48
C GLU A 588 12.08 14.01 -6.50
N LYS A 589 13.00 14.99 -6.56
CA LYS A 589 14.21 15.07 -5.72
C LYS A 589 13.90 15.65 -4.33
N VAL A 590 13.01 14.99 -3.60
CA VAL A 590 12.48 15.45 -2.30
C VAL A 590 13.17 14.76 -1.13
N ASP A 591 13.62 13.52 -1.33
CA ASP A 591 14.16 12.65 -0.29
C ASP A 591 15.63 12.28 -0.54
N GLU A 592 16.33 11.84 0.52
CA GLU A 592 17.73 11.38 0.47
C GLU A 592 17.93 10.11 -0.39
N ASN A 593 16.85 9.40 -0.75
CA ASN A 593 16.85 8.13 -1.49
C ASN A 593 16.43 8.28 -2.96
N PHE A 594 16.72 9.43 -3.57
CA PHE A 594 16.39 9.68 -4.98
C PHE A 594 16.96 8.58 -5.90
N ALA A 595 16.12 7.99 -6.75
CA ALA A 595 16.48 6.80 -7.55
C ALA A 595 17.18 7.13 -8.89
N ASN A 596 17.70 8.36 -9.06
CA ASN A 596 18.61 8.74 -10.14
C ASN A 596 18.10 8.34 -11.54
N ALA A 597 18.91 7.63 -12.34
CA ALA A 597 18.57 7.25 -13.71
C ALA A 597 17.29 6.40 -13.82
N ARG A 598 16.86 5.74 -12.73
CA ARG A 598 15.58 5.03 -12.71
C ARG A 598 14.40 6.01 -12.77
N VAL A 599 14.49 7.14 -12.07
CA VAL A 599 13.49 8.22 -12.16
C VAL A 599 13.51 8.82 -13.56
N VAL A 600 14.69 9.07 -14.12
CA VAL A 600 14.82 9.60 -15.50
C VAL A 600 14.11 8.68 -16.49
N ARG A 601 14.37 7.37 -16.45
CA ARG A 601 13.70 6.40 -17.32
C ARG A 601 12.18 6.45 -17.17
N ASN A 602 11.68 6.41 -15.93
CA ASN A 602 10.25 6.45 -15.68
C ASN A 602 9.59 7.74 -16.23
N LEU A 603 10.24 8.90 -16.07
CA LEU A 603 9.75 10.18 -16.59
C LEU A 603 9.78 10.22 -18.12
N MET A 604 10.82 9.66 -18.74
CA MET A 604 10.90 9.55 -20.20
C MET A 604 9.81 8.63 -20.76
N ASP A 605 9.60 7.46 -20.13
CA ASP A 605 8.56 6.51 -20.52
C ASP A 605 7.15 7.13 -20.36
N GLU A 606 6.95 7.95 -19.31
CA GLU A 606 5.73 8.74 -19.12
C GLU A 606 5.53 9.75 -20.24
N ALA A 607 6.56 10.55 -20.56
CA ALA A 607 6.47 11.55 -21.60
C ALA A 607 6.18 10.96 -22.99
N VAL A 608 6.78 9.81 -23.31
CA VAL A 608 6.49 9.08 -24.56
C VAL A 608 5.04 8.59 -24.60
N ARG A 609 4.49 8.12 -23.47
CA ARG A 609 3.07 7.72 -23.40
C ARG A 609 2.11 8.89 -23.60
N GLU A 610 2.37 10.02 -22.93
CA GLU A 610 1.55 11.23 -23.06
C GLU A 610 1.59 11.75 -24.51
N LYS A 611 2.76 11.72 -25.13
CA LYS A 611 2.92 12.04 -26.55
C LYS A 611 2.09 11.12 -27.45
N ALA A 612 2.15 9.81 -27.22
CA ALA A 612 1.39 8.83 -27.98
C ALA A 612 -0.13 9.03 -27.84
N PHE A 613 -0.61 9.39 -26.64
CA PHE A 613 -2.01 9.71 -26.41
C PHE A 613 -2.45 10.98 -27.16
N ARG A 614 -1.59 12.01 -27.20
CA ARG A 614 -1.88 13.29 -27.88
C ARG A 614 -1.86 13.19 -29.41
N THR A 615 -0.96 12.38 -29.95
CA THR A 615 -0.67 12.34 -31.40
C THR A 615 -1.17 11.07 -32.11
N GLY A 616 -1.73 10.10 -31.37
CA GLY A 616 -2.06 8.77 -31.88
C GLY A 616 -3.15 8.73 -32.96
N ASP A 617 -4.08 9.69 -32.96
CA ASP A 617 -5.19 9.76 -33.92
C ASP A 617 -4.94 10.75 -35.07
N GLU A 618 -3.80 11.46 -35.07
CA GLU A 618 -3.51 12.55 -36.01
C GLU A 618 -2.35 12.24 -36.95
N THR A 619 -2.42 12.70 -38.19
CA THR A 619 -1.27 12.68 -39.11
C THR A 619 -0.33 13.82 -38.76
N VAL A 620 0.67 13.52 -37.93
CA VAL A 620 1.72 14.47 -37.50
C VAL A 620 3.02 14.31 -38.30
N CYS A 621 3.82 15.37 -38.34
CA CYS A 621 5.11 15.38 -39.05
C CYS A 621 6.21 14.62 -38.27
N GLU A 622 7.27 14.20 -38.96
CA GLU A 622 8.42 13.46 -38.35
C GLU A 622 9.03 14.23 -37.16
N GLU A 623 9.15 15.55 -37.29
CA GLU A 623 9.69 16.39 -36.23
C GLU A 623 8.79 16.41 -34.99
N GLU A 624 7.47 16.37 -35.18
CA GLU A 624 6.50 16.33 -34.09
C GLU A 624 6.44 14.95 -33.43
N LEU A 625 6.63 13.86 -34.17
CA LEU A 625 6.72 12.50 -33.63
C LEU A 625 7.98 12.27 -32.81
N THR A 626 9.10 12.90 -33.17
CA THR A 626 10.41 12.68 -32.55
C THR A 626 10.77 13.68 -31.46
N THR A 627 10.04 14.79 -31.31
CA THR A 627 10.38 15.85 -30.34
C THR A 627 9.50 15.82 -29.10
N LEU A 628 10.05 15.54 -27.92
CA LEU A 628 9.35 15.65 -26.64
C LEU A 628 9.31 17.10 -26.16
N THR A 629 8.11 17.64 -25.93
CA THR A 629 7.87 19.03 -25.51
C THR A 629 7.43 19.13 -24.05
N SER A 630 7.30 20.35 -23.53
CA SER A 630 6.87 20.59 -22.13
C SER A 630 5.52 19.95 -21.78
N GLU A 631 4.58 19.94 -22.72
CA GLU A 631 3.27 19.31 -22.59
C GLU A 631 3.38 17.79 -22.38
N ASP A 632 4.34 17.13 -23.04
CA ASP A 632 4.55 15.68 -22.89
C ASP A 632 5.02 15.33 -21.46
N PHE A 633 5.67 16.26 -20.76
CA PHE A 633 6.06 16.10 -19.35
C PHE A 633 4.97 16.56 -18.35
N GLY A 634 3.78 16.92 -18.84
CA GLY A 634 2.68 17.43 -18.01
C GLY A 634 2.97 18.78 -17.36
N VAL A 635 3.85 19.59 -17.96
CA VAL A 635 4.22 20.92 -17.47
C VAL A 635 3.78 21.97 -18.48
N ASP A 636 2.84 22.82 -18.09
CA ASP A 636 2.47 23.98 -18.90
C ASP A 636 3.41 25.16 -18.59
N LEU A 637 4.45 25.31 -19.42
CA LEU A 637 5.39 26.44 -19.31
C LEU A 637 4.81 27.78 -19.81
N LYS A 638 3.63 27.79 -20.45
CA LYS A 638 2.93 29.03 -20.84
C LYS A 638 2.21 29.67 -19.66
N PHE A 639 1.93 28.90 -18.61
CA PHE A 639 1.29 29.39 -17.39
C PHE A 639 2.37 29.93 -16.43
N THR A 640 2.49 31.26 -16.31
CA THR A 640 3.52 31.81 -15.42
C THR A 640 3.16 31.58 -13.96
N ALA A 641 4.17 31.47 -13.09
CA ALA A 641 3.97 31.44 -11.63
C ALA A 641 3.06 32.58 -11.13
N ARG A 642 3.12 33.75 -11.79
CA ARG A 642 2.27 34.92 -11.50
C ARG A 642 0.81 34.71 -11.87
N ASP A 643 0.52 33.96 -12.94
CA ASP A 643 -0.85 33.65 -13.34
C ASP A 643 -1.48 32.61 -12.40
N SER A 644 -0.69 31.64 -11.93
CA SER A 644 -1.10 30.70 -10.87
C SER A 644 -1.43 31.40 -9.56
N ILE A 645 -0.59 32.34 -9.12
CA ILE A 645 -0.82 33.10 -7.88
C ILE A 645 -2.15 33.86 -7.98
N LYS A 646 -2.38 34.60 -9.07
CA LYS A 646 -3.62 35.35 -9.28
C LYS A 646 -4.86 34.46 -9.28
N GLU A 647 -4.78 33.27 -9.87
CA GLU A 647 -5.89 32.32 -9.86
C GLU A 647 -6.23 31.90 -8.43
N TYR A 648 -5.23 31.49 -7.63
CA TYR A 648 -5.47 31.07 -6.25
C TYR A 648 -5.88 32.23 -5.33
N GLU A 649 -5.37 33.43 -5.56
CA GLU A 649 -5.87 34.66 -4.91
C GLU A 649 -7.35 34.89 -5.26
N THR A 650 -7.73 34.69 -6.53
CA THR A 650 -9.14 34.80 -6.95
C THR A 650 -10.00 33.72 -6.30
N GLN A 651 -9.50 32.48 -6.17
CA GLN A 651 -10.17 31.41 -5.44
C GLN A 651 -10.37 31.78 -3.96
N LEU A 652 -9.36 32.36 -3.31
CA LEU A 652 -9.45 32.84 -1.94
C LEU A 652 -10.50 33.97 -1.81
N GLU A 653 -10.48 34.95 -2.71
CA GLU A 653 -11.43 36.06 -2.73
C GLU A 653 -12.87 35.61 -3.00
N SER A 654 -13.05 34.53 -3.77
CA SER A 654 -14.36 33.96 -4.07
C SER A 654 -15.05 33.30 -2.86
N LEU A 655 -14.29 32.98 -1.81
CA LEU A 655 -14.88 32.43 -0.57
C LEU A 655 -15.76 33.48 0.10
N VAL A 656 -16.95 33.06 0.53
CA VAL A 656 -17.90 33.95 1.20
C VAL A 656 -17.35 34.37 2.57
N GLY A 657 -17.39 35.67 2.85
CA GLY A 657 -16.92 36.24 4.11
C GLY A 657 -15.41 36.18 4.27
N LEU A 658 -14.95 35.94 5.50
CA LEU A 658 -13.53 35.74 5.85
C LEU A 658 -12.63 36.95 5.57
N ASP A 659 -13.17 38.17 5.53
CA ASP A 659 -12.42 39.38 5.14
C ASP A 659 -11.17 39.60 5.99
N ASN A 660 -11.27 39.34 7.30
CA ASN A 660 -10.12 39.42 8.21
C ASN A 660 -9.04 38.37 7.89
N VAL A 661 -9.44 37.15 7.52
CA VAL A 661 -8.53 36.06 7.12
C VAL A 661 -7.87 36.38 5.79
N LYS A 662 -8.64 36.87 4.80
CA LYS A 662 -8.14 37.27 3.49
C LYS A 662 -7.11 38.39 3.60
N SER A 663 -7.39 39.42 4.41
CA SER A 663 -6.43 40.51 4.67
C SER A 663 -5.14 40.00 5.30
N LEU A 664 -5.23 39.17 6.35
CA LEU A 664 -4.06 38.62 7.01
C LEU A 664 -3.22 37.73 6.08
N ILE A 665 -3.86 36.91 5.25
CA ILE A 665 -3.14 36.10 4.26
C ILE A 665 -2.43 37.01 3.27
N LYS A 666 -3.11 38.06 2.77
CA LYS A 666 -2.49 39.03 1.86
C LYS A 666 -1.26 39.71 2.48
N ASP A 667 -1.31 40.05 3.77
CA ASP A 667 -0.17 40.62 4.49
C ASP A 667 1.00 39.61 4.62
N ILE A 668 0.70 38.34 4.86
CA ILE A 668 1.69 37.25 4.85
C ILE A 668 2.34 37.15 3.48
N LEU A 669 1.55 37.11 2.40
CA LEU A 669 2.04 37.00 1.03
C LEU A 669 2.92 38.19 0.65
N ASN A 670 2.51 39.41 0.99
CA ASN A 670 3.30 40.62 0.77
C ASN A 670 4.64 40.58 1.53
N THR A 671 4.63 40.05 2.75
CA THR A 671 5.85 39.91 3.56
C THR A 671 6.81 38.92 2.92
N VAL A 672 6.31 37.77 2.43
CA VAL A 672 7.17 36.77 1.79
C VAL A 672 7.71 37.27 0.45
N GLU A 673 6.88 37.92 -0.36
CA GLU A 673 7.30 38.55 -1.63
C GLU A 673 8.44 39.55 -1.40
N LEU A 674 8.34 40.38 -0.36
CA LEU A 674 9.40 41.33 -0.01
C LEU A 674 10.72 40.63 0.36
N ILE A 675 10.66 39.52 1.11
CA ILE A 675 11.84 38.74 1.49
C ILE A 675 12.47 38.08 0.26
N HIS A 676 11.64 37.54 -0.62
CA HIS A 676 12.10 36.94 -1.86
C HIS A 676 12.87 37.95 -2.71
N ARG A 677 12.32 39.14 -2.94
CA ARG A 677 13.00 40.24 -3.66
C ARG A 677 14.31 40.66 -2.99
N LYS A 678 14.35 40.72 -1.65
CA LYS A 678 15.58 41.05 -0.92
C LYS A 678 16.67 39.98 -1.15
N LYS A 679 16.30 38.70 -1.13
CA LYS A 679 17.22 37.60 -1.42
C LYS A 679 17.75 37.64 -2.87
N GLU A 680 16.90 37.95 -3.85
CA GLU A 680 17.32 38.15 -5.24
C GLU A 680 18.34 39.29 -5.39
N MET A 681 18.21 40.33 -4.56
CA MET A 681 19.17 41.44 -4.49
C MET A 681 20.44 41.11 -3.68
N GLY A 682 20.61 39.88 -3.23
CA GLY A 682 21.75 39.44 -2.41
C GLY A 682 21.74 39.99 -0.98
N ILE A 683 20.62 40.56 -0.52
CA ILE A 683 20.46 41.03 0.86
C ILE A 683 20.19 39.82 1.75
N ASN A 684 21.08 39.58 2.70
CA ASN A 684 20.91 38.48 3.64
C ASN A 684 19.67 38.73 4.51
N CYS A 685 18.69 37.83 4.40
CA CYS A 685 17.44 37.88 5.15
C CYS A 685 17.26 36.55 5.86
N GLU A 686 16.93 36.59 7.15
CA GLU A 686 16.54 35.39 7.88
C GLU A 686 15.27 34.77 7.29
N ASP A 687 15.19 33.44 7.30
CA ASP A 687 14.00 32.72 6.88
C ASP A 687 12.86 33.00 7.86
N VAL A 688 11.74 33.52 7.35
CA VAL A 688 10.56 33.76 8.16
C VAL A 688 9.81 32.45 8.35
N SER A 689 9.62 32.07 9.61
CA SER A 689 8.70 31.00 9.95
C SER A 689 7.28 31.39 9.55
N LEU A 690 6.67 30.58 8.69
CA LEU A 690 5.30 30.73 8.20
C LEU A 690 4.30 29.82 8.93
N ASN A 691 4.69 29.27 10.08
CA ASN A 691 3.79 28.42 10.88
C ASN A 691 2.62 29.25 11.43
N MET A 692 1.43 28.66 11.42
CA MET A 692 0.18 29.36 11.71
C MET A 692 -0.72 28.61 12.70
N ILE A 693 -1.55 29.36 13.42
CA ILE A 693 -2.71 28.83 14.15
C ILE A 693 -4.00 29.30 13.52
N PHE A 694 -4.90 28.36 13.24
CA PHE A 694 -6.23 28.61 12.71
C PHE A 694 -7.25 28.35 13.81
N SER A 695 -7.75 29.42 14.42
CA SER A 695 -8.69 29.36 15.55
C SER A 695 -10.11 29.70 15.11
N GLY A 696 -11.12 28.91 15.50
CA GLY A 696 -12.52 29.23 15.23
C GLY A 696 -13.42 28.00 15.25
N ASN A 697 -14.73 28.21 15.17
CA ASN A 697 -15.72 27.13 15.23
C ASN A 697 -15.67 26.20 14.00
N PRO A 698 -16.29 25.00 14.05
CA PRO A 698 -16.33 24.07 12.94
C PRO A 698 -17.09 24.67 11.75
N GLY A 699 -16.66 24.35 10.53
CA GLY A 699 -17.34 24.80 9.33
C GLY A 699 -17.11 26.26 8.92
N THR A 700 -16.17 26.98 9.54
CA THR A 700 -15.76 28.35 9.16
C THR A 700 -14.76 28.41 8.00
N GLY A 701 -14.32 27.26 7.46
CA GLY A 701 -13.46 27.21 6.26
C GLY A 701 -11.96 27.05 6.50
N LYS A 702 -11.51 26.76 7.74
CA LYS A 702 -10.09 26.55 8.11
C LYS A 702 -9.32 25.64 7.14
N THR A 703 -9.77 24.40 6.94
CA THR A 703 -9.14 23.42 6.06
C THR A 703 -9.12 23.87 4.59
N THR A 704 -10.20 24.52 4.13
CA THR A 704 -10.29 25.05 2.76
C THR A 704 -9.24 26.12 2.52
N VAL A 705 -9.11 27.07 3.44
CA VAL A 705 -8.13 28.16 3.35
C VAL A 705 -6.71 27.62 3.44
N ALA A 706 -6.41 26.69 4.34
CA ALA A 706 -5.08 26.07 4.46
C ALA A 706 -4.62 25.44 3.14
N ARG A 707 -5.52 24.74 2.45
CA ARG A 707 -5.24 24.13 1.15
C ARG A 707 -4.94 25.17 0.05
N ILE A 708 -5.66 26.29 0.03
CA ILE A 708 -5.40 27.39 -0.92
C ILE A 708 -4.05 28.04 -0.62
N VAL A 709 -3.76 28.32 0.66
CA VAL A 709 -2.48 28.88 1.10
C VAL A 709 -1.31 27.99 0.64
N GLY A 710 -1.39 26.67 0.79
CA GLY A 710 -0.35 25.75 0.32
C GLY A 710 -0.06 25.87 -1.19
N LYS A 711 -1.11 26.03 -2.00
CA LYS A 711 -0.98 26.23 -3.44
C LYS A 711 -0.34 27.59 -3.79
N ILE A 712 -0.74 28.66 -3.10
CA ILE A 712 -0.15 29.99 -3.30
C ILE A 712 1.33 29.96 -2.95
N LEU A 713 1.70 29.42 -1.79
CA LEU A 713 3.09 29.39 -1.33
C LEU A 713 3.98 28.54 -2.24
N LYS A 714 3.42 27.50 -2.88
CA LYS A 714 4.11 26.75 -3.93
C LYS A 714 4.33 27.60 -5.18
N ALA A 715 3.29 28.28 -5.66
CA ALA A 715 3.40 29.14 -6.84
C ALA A 715 4.40 30.28 -6.63
N MET A 716 4.61 30.73 -5.38
CA MET A 716 5.64 31.69 -5.00
C MET A 716 7.05 31.09 -4.84
N GLY A 717 7.22 29.78 -5.02
CA GLY A 717 8.52 29.11 -4.88
C GLY A 717 8.99 28.93 -3.43
N ILE A 718 8.11 29.14 -2.44
CA ILE A 718 8.41 28.94 -1.01
C ILE A 718 8.30 27.45 -0.66
N LEU A 719 7.25 26.80 -1.15
CA LEU A 719 7.03 25.37 -0.99
C LEU A 719 7.33 24.64 -2.30
N LYS A 720 8.01 23.49 -2.24
CA LYS A 720 8.31 22.69 -3.44
C LYS A 720 7.06 22.02 -4.04
N LYS A 721 6.15 21.52 -3.19
CA LYS A 721 4.97 20.72 -3.60
C LYS A 721 3.65 21.43 -3.34
N GLY A 722 3.51 22.14 -2.22
CA GLY A 722 2.30 22.86 -1.84
C GLY A 722 1.10 21.99 -1.44
N HIS A 723 1.30 20.67 -1.32
CA HIS A 723 0.26 19.76 -0.85
C HIS A 723 0.01 19.96 0.65
N MET A 724 -1.13 19.48 1.13
CA MET A 724 -1.50 19.55 2.54
C MET A 724 -1.75 18.13 3.05
N VAL A 725 -1.07 17.75 4.12
CA VAL A 725 -1.29 16.52 4.86
C VAL A 725 -2.11 16.86 6.10
N GLU A 726 -3.34 16.37 6.15
CA GLU A 726 -4.27 16.59 7.26
C GLU A 726 -4.15 15.44 8.27
N VAL A 727 -3.93 15.79 9.54
CA VAL A 727 -3.72 14.83 10.63
C VAL A 727 -4.50 15.24 11.86
N THR A 728 -4.81 14.25 12.68
CA THR A 728 -5.44 14.40 14.00
C THR A 728 -4.53 13.81 15.09
N ARG A 729 -4.94 13.90 16.35
CA ARG A 729 -4.19 13.29 17.48
C ARG A 729 -3.90 11.80 17.26
N SER A 730 -4.86 11.03 16.75
CA SER A 730 -4.68 9.57 16.54
C SER A 730 -3.62 9.24 15.50
N ASP A 731 -3.34 10.16 14.58
CA ASP A 731 -2.34 9.98 13.52
C ASP A 731 -0.93 10.28 14.03
N LEU A 732 -0.80 11.17 15.02
CA LEU A 732 0.50 11.59 15.55
C LEU A 732 0.92 10.78 16.78
N VAL A 733 -0.03 10.44 17.65
CA VAL A 733 0.25 9.79 18.93
C VAL A 733 0.21 8.26 18.79
N GLY A 734 1.24 7.57 19.29
CA GLY A 734 1.32 6.11 19.32
C GLY A 734 0.47 5.50 20.42
N GLN A 735 0.12 4.22 20.29
CA GLN A 735 -0.61 3.48 21.33
C GLN A 735 0.31 2.96 22.45
N TYR A 736 1.63 2.95 22.21
CA TYR A 736 2.66 2.44 23.12
C TYR A 736 3.80 3.45 23.30
N VAL A 737 4.50 3.37 24.44
CA VAL A 737 5.66 4.20 24.77
C VAL A 737 6.77 4.04 23.71
N GLY A 738 7.33 5.17 23.25
CA GLY A 738 8.44 5.20 22.28
C GLY A 738 8.02 5.09 20.81
N GLN A 739 6.71 4.95 20.50
CA GLN A 739 6.21 4.96 19.12
C GLN A 739 5.76 6.34 18.64
N THR A 740 5.45 7.27 19.56
CA THR A 740 4.88 8.57 19.20
C THR A 740 5.84 9.44 18.40
N GLY A 741 7.12 9.56 18.80
CA GLY A 741 8.12 10.30 18.05
C GLY A 741 8.28 9.81 16.61
N PRO A 742 8.56 8.51 16.37
CA PRO A 742 8.65 7.97 15.01
C PRO A 742 7.39 8.16 14.17
N LYS A 743 6.21 7.93 14.75
CA LYS A 743 4.91 8.08 14.06
C LYS A 743 4.61 9.53 13.69
N THR A 744 4.87 10.46 14.62
CA THR A 744 4.76 11.90 14.36
C THR A 744 5.73 12.32 13.25
N LEU A 745 6.98 11.84 13.29
CA LEU A 745 7.99 12.15 12.30
C LEU A 745 7.62 11.62 10.90
N GLU A 746 7.02 10.44 10.82
CA GLU A 746 6.53 9.88 9.55
C GLU A 746 5.49 10.80 8.90
N LYS A 747 4.50 11.28 9.67
CA LYS A 747 3.51 12.25 9.18
C LYS A 747 4.10 13.61 8.82
N ILE A 748 5.11 14.07 9.57
CA ILE A 748 5.84 15.29 9.21
C ILE A 748 6.58 15.12 7.88
N LYS A 749 7.23 13.98 7.66
CA LYS A 749 7.94 13.67 6.41
C LYS A 749 7.00 13.61 5.22
N GLU A 750 5.81 13.03 5.36
CA GLU A 750 4.76 13.08 4.34
C GLU A 750 4.42 14.53 3.94
N ALA A 751 4.51 15.48 4.88
CA ALA A 751 4.22 16.90 4.66
C ALA A 751 5.41 17.72 4.12
N TYR A 752 6.62 17.15 3.97
CA TYR A 752 7.78 17.89 3.45
C TYR A 752 7.55 18.40 2.03
N GLY A 753 7.88 19.67 1.81
CA GLY A 753 7.57 20.45 0.62
C GLY A 753 6.15 21.02 0.61
N GLY A 754 5.38 20.84 1.68
CA GLY A 754 3.96 21.20 1.79
C GLY A 754 3.57 21.73 3.17
N ILE A 755 2.30 21.51 3.54
CA ILE A 755 1.70 21.92 4.81
C ILE A 755 1.34 20.67 5.62
N LEU A 756 1.75 20.63 6.90
CA LEU A 756 1.17 19.72 7.89
C LEU A 756 0.02 20.45 8.60
N PHE A 757 -1.21 20.03 8.34
CA PHE A 757 -2.40 20.59 8.95
C PHE A 757 -2.89 19.68 10.08
N ILE A 758 -2.81 20.17 11.32
CA ILE A 758 -3.21 19.41 12.52
C ILE A 758 -4.59 19.90 12.94
N ASP A 759 -5.63 19.11 12.70
CA ASP A 759 -6.98 19.44 13.17
C ASP A 759 -7.15 19.08 14.65
N GLU A 760 -7.94 19.89 15.36
CA GLU A 760 -8.13 19.84 16.80
C GLU A 760 -6.81 19.71 17.60
N ALA A 761 -5.80 20.51 17.24
CA ALA A 761 -4.44 20.41 17.77
C ALA A 761 -4.35 20.55 19.31
N TYR A 762 -5.29 21.25 19.94
CA TYR A 762 -5.38 21.36 21.41
C TYR A 762 -5.55 19.99 22.08
N THR A 763 -6.09 18.99 21.37
CA THR A 763 -6.22 17.63 21.90
C THR A 763 -4.88 16.98 22.15
N LEU A 764 -3.78 17.40 21.51
CA LEU A 764 -2.44 16.87 21.76
C LEU A 764 -1.97 17.14 23.19
N ASN A 765 -2.51 18.16 23.86
CA ASN A 765 -2.16 18.53 25.22
C ASN A 765 -3.31 18.29 26.20
N SER A 766 -3.67 17.02 26.40
CA SER A 766 -4.86 16.60 27.15
C SER A 766 -4.68 16.56 28.69
N GLY A 767 -3.53 16.96 29.24
CA GLY A 767 -3.30 17.09 30.69
C GLY A 767 -3.36 15.81 31.53
N SER A 768 -3.49 14.63 30.90
CA SER A 768 -3.44 13.32 31.56
C SER A 768 -2.01 12.87 31.83
N GLU A 769 -1.74 12.21 32.97
CA GLU A 769 -0.41 11.71 33.42
C GLU A 769 0.34 10.77 32.45
N ASN A 770 -0.25 10.40 31.31
CA ASN A 770 0.40 9.63 30.25
C ASN A 770 0.94 10.55 29.13
N ASP A 771 2.24 10.80 29.21
CA ASP A 771 3.09 11.82 28.55
C ASP A 771 3.22 11.75 27.01
N PHE A 772 2.36 11.01 26.30
CA PHE A 772 2.55 10.74 24.87
C PHE A 772 2.32 11.95 23.97
N GLY A 773 1.43 12.86 24.36
CA GLY A 773 1.17 14.10 23.61
C GLY A 773 2.34 15.09 23.63
N GLY A 774 3.09 15.13 24.74
CA GLY A 774 4.28 15.97 24.88
C GLY A 774 5.39 15.56 23.92
N GLU A 775 5.58 14.25 23.71
CA GLU A 775 6.55 13.71 22.75
C GLU A 775 6.25 14.13 21.30
N ALA A 776 4.97 14.11 20.91
CA ALA A 776 4.53 14.58 19.59
C ALA A 776 4.80 16.08 19.41
N ILE A 777 4.46 16.90 20.41
CA ILE A 777 4.72 18.35 20.39
C ILE A 777 6.23 18.64 20.33
N GLY A 778 7.04 17.92 21.11
CA GLY A 778 8.51 18.06 21.08
C GLY A 778 9.09 17.73 19.71
N THR A 779 8.59 16.67 19.07
CA THR A 779 8.98 16.29 17.70
C THR A 779 8.56 17.36 16.69
N LEU A 780 7.34 17.90 16.79
CA LEU A 780 6.86 18.99 15.94
C LEU A 780 7.73 20.25 16.08
N ILE A 781 8.04 20.68 17.31
CA ILE A 781 8.88 21.86 17.59
C ILE A 781 10.25 21.71 16.95
N LYS A 782 10.88 20.53 17.10
CA LYS A 782 12.19 20.25 16.51
C LYS A 782 12.14 20.35 14.98
N GLU A 783 11.16 19.70 14.36
CA GLU A 783 11.07 19.70 12.89
C GLU A 783 10.67 21.07 12.32
N MET A 784 9.87 21.85 13.04
CA MET A 784 9.57 23.26 12.71
C MET A 784 10.81 24.16 12.76
N GLU A 785 11.83 23.78 13.52
CA GLU A 785 13.08 24.51 13.65
C GLU A 785 14.11 24.07 12.61
N ASP A 786 14.26 22.76 12.41
CA ASP A 786 15.27 22.16 11.53
C ASP A 786 14.89 22.24 10.03
N ASN A 787 13.60 22.41 9.70
CA ASN A 787 13.10 22.31 8.31
C ASN A 787 12.24 23.50 7.87
N ARG A 788 12.60 24.73 8.24
CA ARG A 788 11.83 25.96 7.99
C ARG A 788 11.60 26.27 6.51
N ASP A 789 12.48 25.81 5.64
CA ASP A 789 12.46 26.04 4.20
C ASP A 789 11.51 25.09 3.44
N LYS A 790 11.12 23.97 4.05
CA LYS A 790 10.33 22.93 3.39
C LYS A 790 9.10 22.46 4.16
N LEU A 791 8.88 22.89 5.40
CA LEU A 791 7.72 22.49 6.20
C LEU A 791 7.00 23.71 6.75
N ILE A 792 5.69 23.76 6.54
CA ILE A 792 4.80 24.70 7.22
C ILE A 792 3.80 23.92 8.07
N VAL A 793 3.72 24.23 9.35
CA VAL A 793 2.76 23.63 10.27
C VAL A 793 1.60 24.60 10.51
N ILE A 794 0.38 24.11 10.27
CA ILE A 794 -0.86 24.82 10.60
C ILE A 794 -1.59 24.03 11.68
N MET A 795 -1.76 24.61 12.86
CA MET A 795 -2.51 24.01 13.96
C MET A 795 -3.92 24.61 14.02
N ALA A 796 -4.95 23.79 13.89
CA ALA A 796 -6.34 24.23 13.88
C ALA A 796 -7.11 23.77 15.12
N GLY A 797 -8.06 24.57 15.58
CA GLY A 797 -8.92 24.22 16.71
C GLY A 797 -9.87 25.34 17.15
N TYR A 798 -10.55 25.13 18.27
CA TYR A 798 -11.44 26.12 18.88
C TYR A 798 -10.64 27.27 19.52
N THR A 799 -11.20 28.48 19.49
CA THR A 799 -10.47 29.70 19.85
C THR A 799 -9.95 29.74 21.28
N LYS A 800 -10.70 29.21 22.25
CA LYS A 800 -10.29 29.24 23.65
C LYS A 800 -9.22 28.18 23.93
N GLU A 801 -9.43 26.99 23.40
CA GLU A 801 -8.62 25.79 23.58
C GLU A 801 -7.25 25.97 22.90
N MET A 802 -7.19 26.62 21.73
CA MET A 802 -5.93 26.97 21.07
C MET A 802 -5.12 28.03 21.82
N LYS A 803 -5.79 29.00 22.48
CA LYS A 803 -5.11 29.96 23.36
C LYS A 803 -4.52 29.27 24.59
N GLU A 804 -5.25 28.31 25.17
CA GLU A 804 -4.76 27.50 26.27
C GLU A 804 -3.54 26.65 25.86
N LEU A 805 -3.57 26.02 24.67
CA LEU A 805 -2.44 25.25 24.13
C LEU A 805 -1.17 26.09 24.01
N LEU A 806 -1.28 27.31 23.46
CA LEU A 806 -0.13 28.23 23.31
C LEU A 806 0.46 28.65 24.65
N ASN A 807 -0.39 29.00 25.61
CA ASN A 807 0.06 29.45 26.93
C ASN A 807 0.79 28.35 27.73
N ILE A 808 0.47 27.08 27.46
CA ILE A 808 1.08 25.94 28.18
C ILE A 808 2.46 25.59 27.61
N ASN A 809 2.71 25.83 26.31
CA ASN A 809 3.97 25.47 25.67
C ASN A 809 4.64 26.69 25.00
N PRO A 810 5.56 27.38 25.70
CA PRO A 810 6.32 28.52 25.15
C PRO A 810 7.14 28.17 23.89
N GLY A 811 7.47 26.88 23.72
CA GLY A 811 8.12 26.37 22.52
C GLY A 811 7.24 26.49 21.28
N LEU A 812 5.92 26.30 21.39
CA LEU A 812 5.00 26.52 20.27
C LEU A 812 4.80 28.01 19.99
N GLU A 813 4.59 28.81 21.04
CA GLU A 813 4.36 30.26 20.90
C GLU A 813 5.53 30.96 20.19
N SER A 814 6.77 30.58 20.49
CA SER A 814 7.96 31.17 19.86
C SER A 814 8.16 30.80 18.38
N ARG A 815 7.64 29.65 17.92
CA ARG A 815 7.77 29.19 16.51
C ARG A 815 6.53 29.43 15.66
N ILE A 816 5.41 29.86 16.24
CA ILE A 816 4.17 30.17 15.52
C ILE A 816 3.97 31.68 15.50
N LYS A 817 4.20 32.27 14.33
CA LYS A 817 4.15 33.73 14.17
C LYS A 817 2.75 34.27 13.87
N PHE A 818 1.91 33.48 13.21
CA PHE A 818 0.64 33.94 12.68
C PHE A 818 -0.55 33.27 13.39
N ASN A 819 -1.38 34.07 14.04
CA ASN A 819 -2.62 33.63 14.66
C ASN A 819 -3.81 34.16 13.85
N ILE A 820 -4.49 33.27 13.13
CA ILE A 820 -5.62 33.61 12.28
C ILE A 820 -6.92 33.15 12.96
N GLN A 821 -7.82 34.10 13.21
CA GLN A 821 -9.13 33.84 13.78
C GLN A 821 -10.21 33.78 12.69
N PHE A 822 -10.91 32.66 12.63
CA PHE A 822 -12.04 32.40 11.75
C PHE A 822 -13.33 32.65 12.51
N ASN A 823 -13.97 33.79 12.22
CA ASN A 823 -15.22 34.19 12.85
C ASN A 823 -16.41 33.38 12.29
N ASP A 824 -17.48 33.27 13.08
CA ASP A 824 -18.73 32.66 12.63
C ASP A 824 -19.39 33.52 11.55
N TYR A 825 -19.94 32.87 10.53
CA TYR A 825 -20.65 33.55 9.44
C TYR A 825 -21.92 34.24 9.95
N SER A 826 -22.21 35.42 9.43
CA SER A 826 -23.48 36.12 9.57
C SER A 826 -24.61 35.42 8.79
N GLY A 827 -25.87 35.73 9.09
CA GLY A 827 -27.03 35.16 8.38
C GLY A 827 -26.97 35.39 6.87
N ASP A 828 -26.61 36.61 6.45
CA ASP A 828 -26.36 36.94 5.05
C ASP A 828 -25.23 36.10 4.41
N GLU A 829 -24.16 35.80 5.13
CA GLU A 829 -23.06 34.95 4.64
C GLU A 829 -23.46 33.48 4.57
N LEU A 830 -24.16 32.95 5.58
CA LEU A 830 -24.71 31.59 5.57
C LEU A 830 -25.65 31.41 4.36
N PHE A 831 -26.50 32.40 4.09
CA PHE A 831 -27.39 32.38 2.95
C PHE A 831 -26.64 32.47 1.60
N LYS A 832 -25.58 33.28 1.51
CA LYS A 832 -24.70 33.30 0.32
C LYS A 832 -24.03 31.94 0.08
N ILE A 833 -23.60 31.26 1.15
CA ILE A 833 -23.06 29.89 1.06
C ILE A 833 -24.13 28.93 0.52
N PHE A 834 -25.37 29.01 1.03
CA PHE A 834 -26.49 28.20 0.54
C PHE A 834 -26.76 28.43 -0.95
N LYS A 835 -26.78 29.70 -1.40
CA LYS A 835 -26.92 30.04 -2.82
C LYS A 835 -25.79 29.49 -3.67
N SER A 836 -24.56 29.44 -3.16
CA SER A 836 -23.41 28.85 -3.85
C SER A 836 -23.60 27.34 -4.06
N LEU A 837 -24.11 26.63 -3.04
CA LEU A 837 -24.48 25.21 -3.16
C LEU A 837 -25.58 25.00 -4.23
N CYS A 838 -26.64 25.81 -4.19
CA CYS A 838 -27.71 25.77 -5.19
C CYS A 838 -27.17 25.99 -6.61
N LYS A 839 -26.31 27.00 -6.82
CA LYS A 839 -25.72 27.30 -8.13
C LYS A 839 -24.87 26.14 -8.65
N ARG A 840 -24.07 25.51 -7.78
CA ARG A 840 -23.22 24.38 -8.14
C ARG A 840 -24.03 23.16 -8.58
N GLU A 841 -25.13 22.88 -7.89
CA GLU A 841 -26.05 21.77 -8.23
C GLU A 841 -27.19 22.18 -9.17
N LYS A 842 -27.12 23.40 -9.74
CA LYS A 842 -28.05 23.95 -10.73
C LYS A 842 -29.50 24.15 -10.23
N TYR A 843 -29.72 24.26 -8.92
CA TYR A 843 -31.00 24.62 -8.34
C TYR A 843 -31.31 26.12 -8.47
N LYS A 844 -32.56 26.44 -8.77
CA LYS A 844 -33.15 27.79 -8.73
C LYS A 844 -34.01 27.95 -7.48
N ILE A 845 -33.90 29.08 -6.81
CA ILE A 845 -34.69 29.39 -5.60
C ILE A 845 -35.87 30.27 -6.00
N SER A 846 -37.09 29.86 -5.66
CA SER A 846 -38.28 30.69 -5.87
C SER A 846 -38.28 31.95 -4.99
N HIS A 847 -39.07 32.97 -5.34
CA HIS A 847 -39.09 34.23 -4.59
C HIS A 847 -39.52 34.05 -3.12
N ASN A 848 -40.50 33.20 -2.85
CA ASN A 848 -40.99 32.92 -1.49
C ASN A 848 -39.97 32.10 -0.68
N ALA A 849 -39.34 31.09 -1.31
CA ALA A 849 -38.27 30.31 -0.71
C ALA A 849 -37.06 31.19 -0.35
N TYR A 850 -36.72 32.16 -1.21
CA TYR A 850 -35.62 33.09 -0.98
C TYR A 850 -35.82 33.90 0.30
N LYS A 851 -37.03 34.44 0.50
CA LYS A 851 -37.35 35.23 1.68
C LYS A 851 -37.28 34.38 2.95
N LYS A 852 -37.88 33.18 2.91
CA LYS A 852 -37.89 32.24 4.04
C LYS A 852 -36.48 31.78 4.43
N LEU A 853 -35.64 31.40 3.46
CA LEU A 853 -34.24 31.04 3.73
C LEU A 853 -33.46 32.18 4.37
N LYS A 854 -33.69 33.42 3.93
CA LYS A 854 -33.02 34.57 4.52
C LYS A 854 -33.42 34.78 5.99
N GLU A 855 -34.71 34.66 6.29
CA GLU A 855 -35.24 34.74 7.67
C GLU A 855 -34.64 33.62 8.54
N ASP A 856 -34.66 32.37 8.07
CA ASP A 856 -34.15 31.22 8.82
C ASP A 856 -32.65 31.31 9.11
N PHE A 857 -31.83 31.75 8.13
CA PHE A 857 -30.39 31.90 8.37
C PHE A 857 -30.05 33.09 9.27
N GLU A 858 -30.86 34.15 9.28
CA GLU A 858 -30.71 35.25 10.24
C GLU A 858 -31.01 34.76 11.66
N GLU A 859 -32.14 34.07 11.85
CA GLU A 859 -32.53 33.49 13.15
C GLU A 859 -31.49 32.49 13.68
N LEU A 860 -30.95 31.63 12.79
CA LEU A 860 -29.87 30.69 13.13
C LEU A 860 -28.57 31.42 13.48
N SER A 861 -28.30 32.58 12.87
CA SER A 861 -27.11 33.39 13.16
C SER A 861 -27.25 34.20 14.45
N GLU A 862 -28.47 34.57 14.87
CA GLU A 862 -28.73 35.24 16.14
C GLU A 862 -28.63 34.27 17.32
N ASN A 863 -29.02 33.00 17.12
CA ASN A 863 -28.98 31.95 18.13
C ASN A 863 -27.68 31.12 18.13
N LYS A 864 -26.52 31.79 18.00
CA LYS A 864 -25.20 31.13 17.98
C LYS A 864 -24.83 30.55 19.35
N GLY A 865 -24.85 29.22 19.44
CA GLY A 865 -24.22 28.47 20.54
C GLY A 865 -22.69 28.43 20.42
N ARG A 866 -22.01 27.97 21.49
CA ARG A 866 -20.54 27.88 21.57
C ARG A 866 -19.90 27.06 20.44
N ASN A 867 -20.63 26.08 19.88
CA ASN A 867 -20.16 25.18 18.81
C ASN A 867 -21.01 25.34 17.54
N PHE A 868 -21.23 26.57 17.08
CA PHE A 868 -22.04 26.82 15.89
C PHE A 868 -21.42 26.19 14.62
N GLY A 869 -22.22 25.43 13.86
CA GLY A 869 -21.73 24.58 12.77
C GLY A 869 -21.41 25.29 11.45
N ASN A 870 -21.73 26.58 11.30
CA ASN A 870 -21.39 27.43 10.15
C ASN A 870 -21.68 26.76 8.79
N GLY A 871 -20.70 26.65 7.89
CA GLY A 871 -20.89 26.01 6.58
C GLY A 871 -21.29 24.53 6.66
N ARG A 872 -20.95 23.81 7.74
CA ARG A 872 -21.46 22.45 7.97
C ARG A 872 -22.96 22.47 8.27
N LEU A 873 -23.45 23.47 9.01
CA LEU A 873 -24.87 23.69 9.25
C LEU A 873 -25.61 23.98 7.94
N VAL A 874 -25.09 24.88 7.10
CA VAL A 874 -25.71 25.22 5.80
C VAL A 874 -25.79 24.01 4.89
N ARG A 875 -24.76 23.16 4.85
CA ARG A 875 -24.79 21.92 4.07
C ARG A 875 -25.87 20.96 4.58
N LYS A 876 -25.95 20.75 5.89
CA LYS A 876 -27.00 19.91 6.49
C LYS A 876 -28.40 20.46 6.18
N TYR A 877 -28.57 21.77 6.25
CA TYR A 877 -29.82 22.44 5.91
C TYR A 877 -30.18 22.23 4.43
N PHE A 878 -29.21 22.36 3.52
CA PHE A 878 -29.41 22.12 2.09
C PHE A 878 -29.80 20.68 1.75
N GLU A 879 -29.16 19.68 2.36
CA GLU A 879 -29.56 18.27 2.17
C GLU A 879 -30.99 18.01 2.66
N ASN A 880 -31.38 18.61 3.79
CA ASN A 880 -32.76 18.49 4.28
C ASN A 880 -33.78 19.09 3.31
N VAL A 881 -33.48 20.27 2.72
CA VAL A 881 -34.34 20.90 1.71
C VAL A 881 -34.46 20.01 0.47
N LYS A 882 -33.36 19.40 0.01
CA LYS A 882 -33.40 18.44 -1.10
C LYS A 882 -34.26 17.21 -0.81
N MET A 883 -34.18 16.66 0.41
CA MET A 883 -35.02 15.53 0.80
C MET A 883 -36.52 15.88 0.80
N LYS A 884 -36.88 17.07 1.30
CA LYS A 884 -38.27 17.57 1.26
C LYS A 884 -38.74 17.81 -0.17
N GLN A 885 -37.90 18.43 -1.00
CA GLN A 885 -38.19 18.64 -2.41
C GLN A 885 -38.40 17.32 -3.17
N ALA A 886 -37.52 16.34 -2.97
CA ALA A 886 -37.67 15.01 -3.58
C ALA A 886 -39.00 14.36 -3.17
N THR A 887 -39.38 14.47 -1.90
CA THR A 887 -40.67 13.97 -1.39
C THR A 887 -41.85 14.65 -2.08
N ARG A 888 -41.80 15.99 -2.24
CA ARG A 888 -42.84 16.76 -2.96
C ARG A 888 -42.93 16.34 -4.43
N ILE A 889 -41.81 16.33 -5.15
CA ILE A 889 -41.75 16.00 -6.58
C ILE A 889 -42.37 14.61 -6.85
N ILE A 890 -42.03 13.61 -6.02
CA ILE A 890 -42.57 12.26 -6.15
C ILE A 890 -44.07 12.21 -5.81
N ASN A 891 -44.50 12.84 -4.72
CA ASN A 891 -45.92 12.81 -4.31
C ASN A 891 -46.84 13.54 -5.30
N GLU A 892 -46.35 14.62 -5.90
CA GLU A 892 -47.11 15.44 -6.86
C GLU A 892 -46.94 14.97 -8.32
N ASN A 893 -46.15 13.92 -8.58
CA ASN A 893 -45.83 13.40 -9.91
C ASN A 893 -45.33 14.49 -10.88
N ILE A 894 -44.48 15.40 -10.39
CA ILE A 894 -43.93 16.49 -11.20
C ILE A 894 -42.88 15.91 -12.16
N ASN A 895 -43.10 16.06 -13.47
CA ASN A 895 -42.19 15.59 -14.53
C ASN A 895 -41.47 16.71 -15.29
N GLU A 896 -41.74 17.97 -14.95
CA GLU A 896 -41.14 19.13 -15.63
C GLU A 896 -39.74 19.44 -15.08
N LYS A 897 -38.75 19.45 -15.97
CA LYS A 897 -37.33 19.70 -15.64
C LYS A 897 -37.10 21.01 -14.87
N GLU A 898 -37.83 22.06 -15.20
CA GLU A 898 -37.68 23.36 -14.53
C GLU A 898 -38.16 23.33 -13.09
N GLU A 899 -39.25 22.60 -12.80
CA GLU A 899 -39.81 22.45 -11.46
C GLU A 899 -39.00 21.46 -10.61
N MET A 900 -38.42 20.42 -11.22
CA MET A 900 -37.47 19.51 -10.54
C MET A 900 -36.22 20.23 -10.03
N LEU A 901 -35.79 21.29 -10.73
CA LEU A 901 -34.60 22.08 -10.36
C LEU A 901 -34.97 23.33 -9.55
N LYS A 902 -36.22 23.45 -9.05
CA LYS A 902 -36.70 24.64 -8.34
C LYS A 902 -37.05 24.32 -6.89
N ILE A 903 -36.46 25.09 -5.99
CA ILE A 903 -36.74 25.06 -4.56
C ILE A 903 -37.86 26.06 -4.25
N ILE A 904 -38.96 25.55 -3.68
CA ILE A 904 -40.11 26.34 -3.24
C ILE A 904 -40.16 26.43 -1.72
N LYS A 905 -41.11 27.22 -1.19
CA LYS A 905 -41.16 27.52 0.24
C LYS A 905 -41.50 26.27 1.06
N GLU A 906 -42.35 25.42 0.49
CA GLU A 906 -42.83 24.15 1.02
C GLU A 906 -41.68 23.13 1.19
N ASP A 907 -40.58 23.30 0.45
CA ASP A 907 -39.38 22.45 0.59
C ASP A 907 -38.53 22.87 1.81
N ILE A 908 -38.84 24.01 2.44
CA ILE A 908 -38.10 24.60 3.55
C ILE A 908 -38.86 24.42 4.86
N ASP A 909 -40.15 24.78 4.85
CA ASP A 909 -41.11 24.56 5.96
C ASP A 909 -41.20 23.07 6.32
#